data_AF-A0A976LAI5-F1
#
_entry.id   AF-A0A976LAI5-F1
#
_cell.length_a   1.000
_cell.length_b   1.000
_cell.length_c   1.000
_cell.angle_alpha   90.00
_cell.angle_beta   90.00
_cell.angle_gamma   90.00
#
_symmetry.space_group_name_H-M   'P 1'
#
loop_
_entity.id
_entity.type
_entity.pdbx_description
1 polymer ?
#
loop_
_entity_poly.entity_id
_entity_poly.type
_entity_poly.pdbx_seq_one_letter_code
_entity_poly.pdbx_strand_id
1 'polypeptide(L)'
;MSITRRELLQGAAIGGAGLVVGKVAFGGDATTTGDTALSGDVGKIAAERGLLDEDVIHAVKTFVAPGKPSMDSHLLFASGGHSGQILVMGVPSMKLMKVIAVFTPEPWQGHGYGADSSDLVMAAGTSAEGGAVSASRPKLGWGDTHHPALSETGGEYDGRWIYINDRANGRIAMVDLRDFKTKQIFDVPNLETSHGGCFVTQNSDYVHISTMQPTLTDRSKAESLITDYKNVMRGYSTFMAINQTTGRMEQERSFQIELPPYTQDLADSGKLVSDGYAFINSFNTEMAFGGNMEGRPPMEVGASKNDFDMMHIINWKLAEQVIKDGKFEMINGMRVIRLDVAVAEGVLHFVPEPKSPHGVDVSPDGNYLCVGGKLDPHVTIFGFDKILAAIESKDYEKLDEFGVPVLKFDSCVAGRVEVGLGPLHTQYDDKGYGYISLFLDSAVAKFSLGEPYFSGEEAFKLVDTLKVNYNVGHLVAMEGDTVKPDGKYLVALNKWSIDRFPVVGTLKPQNFQLIDLTGEKMELLSDTPIGIGEPHYVQSIRTERIKSWEVYPAGTNPLTMELDPNAVADGGQRVERTGTTVEAWMTVMRSQFMPDTLHVTKGDKVIVHLTNVEETPDATHGFAIPRYNINVSLDPGECATVEFIADAEGAFAMYCTEFCSALHLEMQGWMLVSV
;
A
#
# COMPACT_ATOMS: atom_id res chain seq x y z
N MET A 1 45.36 -20.84 -3.97
CA MET A 1 44.79 -22.00 -4.68
C MET A 1 43.32 -22.07 -4.29
N SER A 2 42.44 -21.74 -5.23
CA SER A 2 40.99 -21.68 -5.02
C SER A 2 40.35 -23.04 -5.29
N ILE A 3 39.75 -23.65 -4.27
CA ILE A 3 38.84 -24.77 -4.43
C ILE A 3 37.49 -24.19 -4.87
N THR A 4 36.94 -24.66 -5.98
CA THR A 4 35.69 -24.15 -6.55
C THR A 4 34.50 -25.01 -6.13
N ARG A 5 33.33 -24.37 -6.01
CA ARG A 5 32.00 -24.93 -5.61
C ARG A 5 31.54 -26.19 -6.35
N ARG A 6 32.26 -26.64 -7.39
CA ARG A 6 31.94 -27.82 -8.20
C ARG A 6 32.46 -29.14 -7.60
N GLU A 7 33.43 -29.08 -6.69
CA GLU A 7 34.01 -30.27 -6.03
C GLU A 7 33.24 -30.70 -4.77
N LEU A 8 32.40 -29.83 -4.20
CA LEU A 8 31.57 -30.15 -3.02
C LEU A 8 30.32 -30.98 -3.36
N LEU A 9 29.93 -31.06 -4.63
CA LEU A 9 28.65 -31.64 -5.08
C LEU A 9 28.76 -33.04 -5.71
N GLN A 10 29.96 -33.63 -5.78
CA GLN A 10 30.17 -34.98 -6.34
C GLN A 10 30.53 -36.06 -5.30
N GLY A 11 30.55 -35.72 -4.02
CA GLY A 11 31.06 -36.59 -2.95
C GLY A 11 30.02 -37.17 -2.00
N ALA A 12 28.83 -37.60 -2.46
CA ALA A 12 27.94 -38.41 -1.63
C ALA A 12 26.86 -39.14 -2.46
N ALA A 13 27.29 -40.10 -3.27
CA ALA A 13 26.39 -41.15 -3.75
C ALA A 13 27.12 -42.49 -3.68
N ILE A 14 26.43 -43.47 -3.09
CA ILE A 14 26.72 -44.92 -3.04
C ILE A 14 27.51 -45.40 -1.80
N GLY A 15 26.80 -46.11 -0.93
CA GLY A 15 27.37 -46.96 0.12
C GLY A 15 26.32 -47.35 1.17
N GLY A 16 25.52 -48.37 0.88
CA GLY A 16 24.49 -48.87 1.80
C GLY A 16 25.01 -49.75 2.94
N ALA A 17 24.04 -50.19 3.73
CA ALA A 17 24.03 -51.25 4.74
C ALA A 17 24.24 -50.85 6.22
N GLY A 18 23.11 -50.89 6.95
CA GLY A 18 23.00 -51.49 8.28
C GLY A 18 23.54 -50.68 9.46
N LEU A 19 22.64 -49.97 10.15
CA LEU A 19 22.89 -49.58 11.54
C LEU A 19 21.82 -50.15 12.47
N VAL A 20 22.31 -51.00 13.36
CA VAL A 20 21.62 -51.63 14.49
C VAL A 20 21.15 -50.57 15.47
N VAL A 21 19.90 -50.66 15.91
CA VAL A 21 19.32 -49.86 17.00
C VAL A 21 20.00 -50.28 18.30
N GLY A 22 21.04 -49.53 18.70
CA GLY A 22 21.62 -49.58 20.03
C GLY A 22 21.05 -48.44 20.88
N LYS A 23 20.09 -48.75 21.77
CA LYS A 23 19.73 -47.86 22.88
C LYS A 23 20.96 -47.67 23.76
N VAL A 24 21.55 -46.49 23.72
CA VAL A 24 22.53 -46.06 24.72
C VAL A 24 21.84 -45.04 25.61
N ALA A 25 21.49 -45.48 26.81
CA ALA A 25 21.12 -44.60 27.90
C ALA A 25 22.40 -43.98 28.47
N PHE A 26 22.51 -42.66 28.39
CA PHE A 26 23.38 -41.89 29.28
C PHE A 26 22.51 -40.85 29.99
N GLY A 27 22.25 -41.13 31.26
CA GLY A 27 21.85 -40.11 32.21
C GLY A 27 23.03 -39.19 32.50
N GLY A 28 22.75 -37.90 32.61
CA GLY A 28 23.70 -36.85 32.95
C GLY A 28 22.96 -35.56 33.25
N ASP A 29 22.67 -35.37 34.54
CA ASP A 29 22.34 -34.15 35.28
C ASP A 29 21.73 -32.96 34.53
N ALA A 30 20.41 -32.86 34.65
CA ALA A 30 19.69 -31.59 34.53
C ALA A 30 19.87 -30.78 35.83
N THR A 31 20.71 -29.75 35.78
CA THR A 31 20.53 -28.58 36.65
C THR A 31 19.31 -27.82 36.15
N THR A 32 18.14 -28.20 36.67
CA THR A 32 16.87 -27.50 36.46
C THR A 32 16.91 -26.16 37.21
N THR A 33 17.14 -25.07 36.48
CA THR A 33 16.47 -23.80 36.79
C THR A 33 14.97 -24.02 36.59
N GLY A 34 14.14 -23.51 37.51
CA GLY A 34 12.74 -23.88 37.62
C GLY A 34 11.89 -23.46 36.43
N ASP A 35 11.74 -24.35 35.44
CA ASP A 35 10.70 -24.27 34.43
C ASP A 35 9.42 -24.90 34.98
N THR A 36 8.36 -24.10 35.05
CA THR A 36 7.00 -24.61 35.28
C THR A 36 6.58 -25.40 34.04
N ALA A 37 6.85 -26.71 34.03
CA ALA A 37 6.41 -27.60 32.97
C ALA A 37 4.90 -27.44 32.71
N LEU A 38 4.51 -27.30 31.44
CA LEU A 38 3.11 -27.33 31.02
C LEU A 38 2.43 -28.58 31.58
N SER A 39 1.39 -28.41 32.39
CA SER A 39 0.72 -29.51 33.10
C SER A 39 -0.73 -29.70 32.62
N GLY A 40 -1.30 -30.86 32.94
CA GLY A 40 -2.67 -31.20 32.56
C GLY A 40 -2.84 -31.41 31.05
N ASP A 41 -4.00 -31.06 30.53
CA ASP A 41 -4.36 -31.33 29.13
C ASP A 41 -3.59 -30.45 28.13
N VAL A 42 -3.12 -29.26 28.55
CA VAL A 42 -2.27 -28.39 27.71
C VAL A 42 -0.96 -29.09 27.37
N GLY A 43 -0.30 -29.70 28.36
CA GLY A 43 0.93 -30.46 28.15
C GLY A 43 0.73 -31.67 27.23
N LYS A 44 -0.43 -32.35 27.30
CA LYS A 44 -0.76 -33.46 26.39
C LYS A 44 -0.94 -32.97 24.96
N ILE A 45 -1.71 -31.90 24.74
CA ILE A 45 -1.94 -31.33 23.40
C ILE A 45 -0.62 -30.85 22.78
N ALA A 46 0.23 -30.19 23.56
CA ALA A 46 1.56 -29.77 23.11
C ALA A 46 2.40 -30.97 22.67
N ALA A 47 2.45 -32.03 23.49
CA ALA A 47 3.17 -33.25 23.17
C ALA A 47 2.62 -33.99 21.94
N GLU A 48 1.29 -34.08 21.78
CA GLU A 48 0.63 -34.70 20.61
C GLU A 48 0.96 -33.97 19.31
N ARG A 49 1.13 -32.65 19.37
CA ARG A 49 1.49 -31.80 18.23
C ARG A 49 3.00 -31.62 18.05
N GLY A 50 3.82 -32.11 18.98
CA GLY A 50 5.27 -31.92 18.98
C GLY A 50 5.72 -30.48 19.19
N LEU A 51 4.95 -29.68 19.93
CA LEU A 51 5.25 -28.28 20.23
C LEU A 51 6.27 -28.15 21.37
N LEU A 52 7.16 -27.17 21.25
CA LEU A 52 8.02 -26.70 22.33
C LEU A 52 7.24 -25.77 23.26
N ASP A 53 7.75 -25.52 24.47
CA ASP A 53 7.11 -24.60 25.42
C ASP A 53 7.02 -23.17 24.86
N GLU A 54 8.03 -22.75 24.10
CA GLU A 54 8.07 -21.46 23.40
C GLU A 54 6.96 -21.35 22.33
N ASP A 55 6.73 -22.41 21.55
CA ASP A 55 5.64 -22.45 20.56
C ASP A 55 4.27 -22.25 21.22
N VAL A 56 4.09 -22.80 22.42
CA VAL A 56 2.84 -22.65 23.20
C VAL A 56 2.71 -21.21 23.72
N ILE A 57 3.80 -20.59 24.19
CA ILE A 57 3.80 -19.18 24.62
C ILE A 57 3.45 -18.27 23.43
N HIS A 58 4.09 -18.46 22.28
CA HIS A 58 3.83 -17.69 21.06
C HIS A 58 2.39 -17.85 20.58
N ALA A 59 1.86 -19.07 20.61
CA ALA A 59 0.46 -19.32 20.30
C ALA A 59 -0.48 -18.56 21.25
N VAL A 60 -0.19 -18.51 22.55
CA VAL A 60 -0.99 -17.76 23.52
C VAL A 60 -0.86 -16.24 23.33
N LYS A 61 0.34 -15.73 22.99
CA LYS A 61 0.56 -14.30 22.71
C LYS A 61 -0.23 -13.81 21.48
N THR A 62 -0.44 -14.68 20.49
CA THR A 62 -1.12 -14.35 19.23
C THR A 62 -2.60 -14.76 19.19
N PHE A 63 -3.04 -15.59 20.14
CA PHE A 63 -4.41 -16.08 20.18
C PHE A 63 -5.43 -14.97 20.52
N VAL A 64 -6.42 -14.80 19.63
CA VAL A 64 -7.62 -13.99 19.87
C VAL A 64 -8.83 -14.92 19.88
N ALA A 65 -9.51 -15.00 21.02
CA ALA A 65 -10.66 -15.90 21.19
C ALA A 65 -11.84 -15.52 20.26
N PRO A 66 -12.70 -16.48 19.86
CA PRO A 66 -13.84 -16.19 19.00
C PRO A 66 -14.85 -15.23 19.64
N GLY A 67 -15.10 -14.10 18.98
CA GLY A 67 -16.15 -13.15 19.33
C GLY A 67 -15.85 -12.24 20.52
N LYS A 68 -16.78 -11.31 20.79
CA LYS A 68 -16.65 -10.36 21.90
C LYS A 68 -16.53 -11.11 23.25
N PRO A 69 -15.70 -10.61 24.19
CA PRO A 69 -14.98 -9.33 24.16
C PRO A 69 -13.61 -9.38 23.48
N SER A 70 -13.15 -10.53 22.97
CA SER A 70 -11.83 -10.68 22.37
C SER A 70 -11.84 -10.26 20.90
N MET A 71 -11.10 -9.19 20.59
CA MET A 71 -10.90 -8.71 19.22
C MET A 71 -9.43 -8.29 19.05
N ASP A 72 -8.96 -8.32 17.82
CA ASP A 72 -7.71 -7.66 17.44
C ASP A 72 -7.77 -6.17 17.81
N SER A 73 -6.68 -5.63 18.35
CA SER A 73 -6.64 -4.24 18.80
C SER A 73 -6.27 -3.27 17.69
N HIS A 74 -5.60 -3.77 16.65
CA HIS A 74 -5.20 -3.01 15.48
C HIS A 74 -5.63 -3.72 14.20
N LEU A 75 -5.82 -2.92 13.15
CA LEU A 75 -5.89 -3.39 11.78
C LEU A 75 -4.63 -2.97 11.04
N LEU A 76 -4.09 -3.88 10.24
CA LEU A 76 -3.12 -3.63 9.19
C LEU A 76 -3.88 -3.32 7.90
N PHE A 77 -3.43 -2.31 7.17
CA PHE A 77 -3.80 -2.06 5.79
C PHE A 77 -2.56 -2.24 4.94
N ALA A 78 -2.40 -3.43 4.37
CA ALA A 78 -1.26 -3.78 3.52
C ALA A 78 -1.64 -3.63 2.04
N SER A 79 -0.69 -3.24 1.20
CA SER A 79 -0.91 -3.30 -0.24
C SER A 79 -1.07 -4.76 -0.71
N GLY A 80 -1.77 -4.96 -1.82
CA GLY A 80 -1.81 -6.26 -2.52
C GLY A 80 -0.64 -6.46 -3.48
N GLY A 81 0.19 -5.43 -3.71
CA GLY A 81 1.14 -5.44 -4.82
C GLY A 81 0.44 -5.56 -6.15
N HIS A 82 1.02 -6.39 -7.03
CA HIS A 82 0.57 -6.66 -8.40
C HIS A 82 -0.78 -7.38 -8.50
N SER A 83 -1.48 -7.62 -7.39
CA SER A 83 -2.88 -8.03 -7.40
C SER A 83 -3.83 -6.83 -7.53
N GLY A 84 -3.45 -5.65 -7.00
CA GLY A 84 -4.18 -4.38 -7.18
C GLY A 84 -5.22 -4.03 -6.10
N GLN A 85 -5.22 -4.69 -4.95
CA GLN A 85 -6.17 -4.49 -3.82
C GLN A 85 -5.46 -3.93 -2.56
N ILE A 86 -6.23 -3.65 -1.50
CA ILE A 86 -5.71 -3.49 -0.13
C ILE A 86 -6.13 -4.70 0.70
N LEU A 87 -5.19 -5.28 1.45
CA LEU A 87 -5.43 -6.37 2.40
C LEU A 87 -5.61 -5.79 3.80
N VAL A 88 -6.68 -6.17 4.50
CA VAL A 88 -6.97 -5.76 5.87
C VAL A 88 -6.78 -6.94 6.80
N MET A 89 -5.88 -6.83 7.78
CA MET A 89 -5.55 -7.94 8.70
C MET A 89 -5.60 -7.51 10.16
N GLY A 90 -5.99 -8.39 11.07
CA GLY A 90 -6.01 -8.09 12.52
C GLY A 90 -4.67 -8.37 13.21
N VAL A 91 -4.32 -7.59 14.23
CA VAL A 91 -3.17 -7.84 15.12
C VAL A 91 -3.66 -8.00 16.58
N PRO A 92 -3.21 -9.03 17.33
CA PRO A 92 -2.08 -9.94 17.04
C PRO A 92 -2.45 -11.25 16.32
N SER A 93 -3.70 -11.47 15.93
CA SER A 93 -4.11 -12.76 15.35
C SER A 93 -3.56 -13.02 13.94
N MET A 94 -3.16 -11.97 13.24
CA MET A 94 -2.71 -11.99 11.84
C MET A 94 -3.71 -12.58 10.85
N LYS A 95 -5.00 -12.61 11.20
CA LYS A 95 -6.06 -13.08 10.29
C LYS A 95 -6.35 -12.03 9.22
N LEU A 96 -6.49 -12.46 7.97
CA LEU A 96 -7.06 -11.65 6.89
C LEU A 96 -8.55 -11.43 7.18
N MET A 97 -8.94 -10.18 7.36
CA MET A 97 -10.30 -9.77 7.72
C MET A 97 -11.09 -9.29 6.49
N LYS A 98 -10.43 -8.58 5.56
CA LYS A 98 -11.07 -8.05 4.36
C LYS A 98 -10.04 -7.88 3.24
N VAL A 99 -10.49 -7.96 1.99
CA VAL A 99 -9.77 -7.47 0.82
C VAL A 99 -10.61 -6.34 0.24
N ILE A 100 -10.04 -5.15 0.07
CA ILE A 100 -10.72 -3.99 -0.52
C ILE A 100 -10.38 -3.95 -2.01
N ALA A 101 -11.38 -4.07 -2.87
CA ALA A 101 -11.19 -3.93 -4.30
C ALA A 101 -10.79 -2.49 -4.66
N VAL A 102 -9.70 -2.33 -5.45
CA VAL A 102 -9.20 -1.01 -5.88
C VAL A 102 -9.02 -0.97 -7.39
N PHE A 103 -7.87 -1.41 -7.91
CA PHE A 103 -7.50 -1.24 -9.33
C PHE A 103 -7.80 -2.44 -10.22
N THR A 104 -8.23 -3.55 -9.62
CA THR A 104 -8.52 -4.81 -10.29
C THR A 104 -10.00 -5.16 -10.07
N PRO A 105 -10.75 -5.56 -11.10
CA PRO A 105 -12.11 -6.05 -10.92
C PRO A 105 -12.15 -7.26 -9.97
N GLU A 106 -13.07 -7.22 -9.01
CA GLU A 106 -13.24 -8.26 -7.99
C GLU A 106 -14.64 -8.86 -8.08
N PRO A 107 -14.79 -10.01 -8.76
CA PRO A 107 -16.12 -10.52 -9.09
C PRO A 107 -16.94 -10.86 -7.85
N TRP A 108 -16.34 -11.32 -6.76
CA TRP A 108 -17.09 -11.63 -5.54
C TRP A 108 -17.58 -10.38 -4.79
N GLN A 109 -16.92 -9.23 -4.95
CA GLN A 109 -17.38 -7.93 -4.42
C GLN A 109 -18.30 -7.19 -5.39
N GLY A 110 -18.47 -7.69 -6.62
CA GLY A 110 -19.14 -6.98 -7.71
C GLY A 110 -18.38 -5.76 -8.26
N HIS A 111 -17.14 -5.50 -7.80
CA HIS A 111 -16.36 -4.33 -8.21
C HIS A 111 -15.89 -4.47 -9.66
N GLY A 112 -16.35 -3.59 -10.54
CA GLY A 112 -16.02 -3.60 -11.97
C GLY A 112 -16.85 -4.59 -12.81
N TYR A 113 -18.01 -5.02 -12.30
CA TYR A 113 -18.91 -5.97 -12.96
C TYR A 113 -20.35 -5.45 -13.10
N GLY A 114 -20.53 -4.14 -13.32
CA GLY A 114 -21.80 -3.54 -13.77
C GLY A 114 -22.41 -2.49 -12.85
N ALA A 115 -22.04 -2.45 -11.56
CA ALA A 115 -22.52 -1.41 -10.65
C ALA A 115 -21.85 -0.06 -10.94
N ASP A 116 -22.66 0.98 -11.14
CA ASP A 116 -22.24 2.36 -11.37
C ASP A 116 -21.19 2.85 -10.38
N SER A 117 -21.39 2.59 -9.08
CA SER A 117 -20.48 3.00 -8.02
C SER A 117 -19.04 2.47 -8.17
N SER A 118 -18.86 1.29 -8.77
CA SER A 118 -17.56 0.67 -8.99
C SER A 118 -17.02 0.93 -10.41
N ASP A 119 -17.88 0.85 -11.43
CA ASP A 119 -17.47 0.99 -12.82
C ASP A 119 -17.14 2.44 -13.17
N LEU A 120 -17.83 3.42 -12.60
CA LEU A 120 -17.48 4.84 -12.75
C LEU A 120 -16.11 5.13 -12.13
N VAL A 121 -15.82 4.53 -10.97
CA VAL A 121 -14.52 4.67 -10.29
C VAL A 121 -13.40 4.04 -11.11
N MET A 122 -13.59 2.82 -11.61
CA MET A 122 -12.63 2.14 -12.48
C MET A 122 -12.41 2.88 -13.81
N ALA A 123 -13.49 3.43 -14.39
CA ALA A 123 -13.42 4.22 -15.61
C ALA A 123 -12.67 5.54 -15.39
N ALA A 124 -12.88 6.23 -14.26
CA ALA A 124 -12.13 7.45 -13.92
C ALA A 124 -10.62 7.21 -13.83
N GLY A 125 -10.21 5.99 -13.45
CA GLY A 125 -8.82 5.54 -13.46
C GLY A 125 -8.27 5.09 -14.81
N THR A 126 -9.03 5.24 -15.90
CA THR A 126 -8.58 5.01 -17.28
C THR A 126 -8.98 6.23 -18.09
N SER A 127 -8.07 7.19 -18.31
CA SER A 127 -8.46 8.37 -19.09
C SER A 127 -8.70 7.98 -20.55
N ALA A 128 -9.96 8.02 -21.00
CA ALA A 128 -10.29 8.18 -22.42
C ALA A 128 -10.25 9.67 -22.83
N GLU A 129 -10.36 10.58 -21.87
CA GLU A 129 -10.21 12.03 -22.02
C GLU A 129 -9.41 12.58 -20.82
N GLY A 130 -8.32 13.30 -21.06
CA GLY A 130 -7.69 14.18 -20.04
C GLY A 130 -6.31 13.79 -19.48
N GLY A 131 -5.84 12.55 -19.61
CA GLY A 131 -4.47 12.16 -19.25
C GLY A 131 -3.55 12.08 -20.47
N ALA A 132 -2.36 12.69 -20.42
CA ALA A 132 -1.40 12.65 -21.54
C ALA A 132 -0.89 11.23 -21.89
N VAL A 133 -1.04 10.28 -20.96
CA VAL A 133 -0.49 8.93 -21.06
C VAL A 133 -1.54 7.90 -21.51
N SER A 134 -2.78 7.95 -20.98
CA SER A 134 -3.81 6.91 -21.15
C SER A 134 -4.84 7.14 -22.26
N ALA A 135 -4.98 8.35 -22.81
CA ALA A 135 -6.04 8.76 -23.76
C ALA A 135 -6.24 7.93 -25.06
N SER A 136 -5.49 6.85 -25.28
CA SER A 136 -5.63 5.95 -26.43
C SER A 136 -5.47 4.46 -26.12
N ARG A 137 -5.58 4.06 -24.83
CA ARG A 137 -5.35 2.68 -24.38
C ARG A 137 -6.66 1.98 -23.97
N PRO A 138 -6.71 0.63 -24.01
CA PRO A 138 -7.83 -0.13 -23.44
C PRO A 138 -8.05 0.18 -21.95
N LYS A 139 -9.26 -0.12 -21.43
CA LYS A 139 -9.59 -0.02 -19.99
C LYS A 139 -8.52 -0.77 -19.17
N LEU A 140 -7.95 -0.10 -18.17
CA LEU A 140 -6.98 -0.70 -17.26
C LEU A 140 -7.74 -1.57 -16.25
N GLY A 141 -7.50 -2.88 -16.31
CA GLY A 141 -8.15 -3.88 -15.44
C GLY A 141 -7.25 -4.52 -14.39
N TRP A 142 -6.03 -3.99 -14.20
CA TRP A 142 -5.09 -4.46 -13.18
C TRP A 142 -4.32 -3.26 -12.61
N GLY A 143 -3.65 -3.44 -11.47
CA GLY A 143 -2.74 -2.46 -10.89
C GLY A 143 -1.70 -3.10 -9.99
N ASP A 144 -0.69 -2.33 -9.62
CA ASP A 144 0.38 -2.71 -8.69
C ASP A 144 0.37 -1.76 -7.49
N THR A 145 -0.32 -2.17 -6.43
CA THR A 145 -0.51 -1.37 -5.21
C THR A 145 0.73 -1.38 -4.32
N HIS A 146 1.27 -0.22 -3.95
CA HIS A 146 2.51 -0.15 -3.17
C HIS A 146 2.32 0.42 -1.77
N HIS A 147 1.98 1.71 -1.64
CA HIS A 147 1.99 2.40 -0.36
C HIS A 147 0.59 2.89 0.03
N PRO A 148 -0.12 2.15 0.91
CA PRO A 148 -1.30 2.68 1.58
C PRO A 148 -0.91 3.82 2.55
N ALA A 149 -1.70 4.91 2.53
CA ALA A 149 -1.56 6.04 3.44
C ALA A 149 -2.91 6.39 4.07
N LEU A 150 -3.04 6.16 5.38
CA LEU A 150 -4.17 6.53 6.21
C LEU A 150 -4.21 8.04 6.39
N SER A 151 -5.42 8.61 6.46
CA SER A 151 -5.60 10.01 6.78
C SER A 151 -5.16 10.32 8.22
N GLU A 152 -4.53 11.48 8.38
CA GLU A 152 -4.01 12.03 9.62
C GLU A 152 -4.65 13.37 10.00
N THR A 153 -4.76 13.60 11.31
CA THR A 153 -5.05 14.90 11.93
C THR A 153 -4.00 15.17 13.00
N GLY A 154 -3.19 16.21 12.84
CA GLY A 154 -2.10 16.51 13.77
C GLY A 154 -1.02 15.43 13.82
N GLY A 155 -0.86 14.64 12.76
CA GLY A 155 0.14 13.58 12.65
C GLY A 155 -0.27 12.24 13.26
N GLU A 156 -1.51 12.13 13.76
CA GLU A 156 -2.10 10.87 14.22
C GLU A 156 -3.15 10.41 13.22
N TYR A 157 -3.23 9.10 12.99
CA TYR A 157 -4.29 8.55 12.15
C TYR A 157 -5.67 8.84 12.72
N ASP A 158 -6.57 9.30 11.87
CA ASP A 158 -7.95 9.62 12.25
C ASP A 158 -8.99 8.63 11.71
N GLY A 159 -8.54 7.64 10.91
CA GLY A 159 -9.37 6.52 10.46
C GLY A 159 -10.51 6.91 9.53
N ARG A 160 -10.44 8.08 8.86
CA ARG A 160 -11.45 8.53 7.90
C ARG A 160 -11.27 7.86 6.53
N TRP A 161 -10.06 7.92 5.98
CA TRP A 161 -9.76 7.49 4.61
C TRP A 161 -8.43 6.76 4.53
N ILE A 162 -8.24 6.03 3.43
CA ILE A 162 -6.95 5.50 3.04
C ILE A 162 -6.71 5.75 1.55
N TYR A 163 -5.52 6.21 1.22
CA TYR A 163 -5.06 6.44 -0.15
C TYR A 163 -4.08 5.34 -0.55
N ILE A 164 -4.03 4.97 -1.82
CA ILE A 164 -3.05 3.99 -2.30
C ILE A 164 -2.67 4.26 -3.76
N ASN A 165 -1.39 4.13 -4.08
CA ASN A 165 -0.91 4.31 -5.44
C ASN A 165 -0.98 3.01 -6.25
N ASP A 166 -1.09 3.17 -7.55
CA ASP A 166 -0.76 2.16 -8.55
C ASP A 166 0.57 2.51 -9.19
N ARG A 167 1.59 1.73 -8.86
CA ARG A 167 2.95 1.89 -9.40
C ARG A 167 2.98 1.72 -10.91
N ALA A 168 2.24 0.73 -11.43
CA ALA A 168 2.36 0.30 -12.82
C ALA A 168 1.81 1.32 -13.81
N ASN A 169 0.80 2.11 -13.41
CA ASN A 169 0.09 3.00 -14.33
C ASN A 169 -0.03 4.46 -13.84
N GLY A 170 0.71 4.86 -12.80
CA GLY A 170 0.74 6.26 -12.36
C GLY A 170 -0.59 6.77 -11.78
N ARG A 171 -1.38 5.88 -11.16
CA ARG A 171 -2.71 6.22 -10.60
C ARG A 171 -2.66 6.29 -9.08
N ILE A 172 -3.67 6.94 -8.50
CA ILE A 172 -3.91 6.97 -7.06
C ILE A 172 -5.39 6.72 -6.78
N ALA A 173 -5.69 5.97 -5.72
CA ALA A 173 -7.04 5.70 -5.29
C ALA A 173 -7.29 6.23 -3.87
N MET A 174 -8.57 6.47 -3.56
CA MET A 174 -9.06 6.81 -2.24
C MET A 174 -10.18 5.84 -1.85
N VAL A 175 -10.10 5.33 -0.63
CA VAL A 175 -11.07 4.44 0.01
C VAL A 175 -11.61 5.13 1.26
N ASP A 176 -12.93 5.07 1.46
CA ASP A 176 -13.59 5.55 2.68
C ASP A 176 -13.66 4.41 3.71
N LEU A 177 -13.18 4.66 4.93
CA LEU A 177 -13.13 3.63 5.97
C LEU A 177 -14.44 3.50 6.74
N ARG A 178 -15.47 4.31 6.42
CA ARG A 178 -16.83 4.07 6.91
C ARG A 178 -17.37 2.75 6.37
N ASP A 179 -17.07 2.41 5.12
CA ASP A 179 -17.58 1.20 4.47
C ASP A 179 -16.52 0.34 3.76
N PHE A 180 -15.26 0.78 3.79
CA PHE A 180 -14.13 0.06 3.20
C PHE A 180 -14.29 -0.16 1.69
N LYS A 181 -14.87 0.80 0.96
CA LYS A 181 -15.00 0.77 -0.51
C LYS A 181 -14.24 1.92 -1.18
N THR A 182 -13.67 1.64 -2.35
CA THR A 182 -12.99 2.65 -3.17
C THR A 182 -14.00 3.68 -3.70
N LYS A 183 -13.73 4.97 -3.49
CA LYS A 183 -14.60 6.08 -3.91
C LYS A 183 -14.07 6.85 -5.09
N GLN A 184 -12.76 6.78 -5.33
CA GLN A 184 -12.09 7.52 -6.38
C GLN A 184 -10.86 6.75 -6.84
N ILE A 185 -10.67 6.68 -8.16
CA ILE A 185 -9.37 6.42 -8.77
C ILE A 185 -9.07 7.61 -9.67
N PHE A 186 -7.85 8.08 -9.63
CA PHE A 186 -7.38 9.24 -10.34
C PHE A 186 -6.13 8.89 -11.15
N ASP A 187 -6.19 9.11 -12.46
CA ASP A 187 -5.05 8.98 -13.39
C ASP A 187 -4.20 10.26 -13.30
N VAL A 188 -3.06 10.19 -12.61
CA VAL A 188 -2.30 11.40 -12.23
C VAL A 188 -1.57 11.96 -13.47
N PRO A 189 -1.84 13.21 -13.89
CA PRO A 189 -1.16 13.76 -15.05
C PRO A 189 0.35 13.84 -14.86
N ASN A 190 1.09 13.67 -15.95
CA ASN A 190 2.56 13.69 -16.00
C ASN A 190 3.26 12.48 -15.32
N LEU A 191 2.52 11.48 -14.84
CA LEU A 191 3.07 10.23 -14.30
C LEU A 191 2.74 9.06 -15.24
N GLU A 192 3.75 8.35 -15.74
CA GLU A 192 3.53 7.02 -16.36
C GLU A 192 3.57 5.90 -15.33
N THR A 193 4.41 6.07 -14.31
CA THR A 193 4.63 5.14 -13.20
C THR A 193 4.71 5.95 -11.92
N SER A 194 4.46 5.31 -10.78
CA SER A 194 4.61 5.93 -9.47
C SER A 194 5.39 5.02 -8.51
N HIS A 195 6.04 5.59 -7.50
CA HIS A 195 6.56 4.78 -6.39
C HIS A 195 6.64 5.59 -5.10
N GLY A 196 7.25 6.79 -5.11
CA GLY A 196 7.38 7.66 -3.93
C GLY A 196 6.05 8.27 -3.50
N GLY A 197 5.18 7.45 -2.92
CA GLY A 197 3.81 7.75 -2.55
C GLY A 197 2.95 6.48 -2.52
N CYS A 198 1.80 6.48 -1.84
CA CYS A 198 1.16 7.60 -1.17
C CYS A 198 1.74 7.91 0.22
N PHE A 199 1.82 9.20 0.56
CA PHE A 199 2.06 9.70 1.93
C PHE A 199 1.19 10.94 2.15
N VAL A 200 0.44 11.01 3.25
CA VAL A 200 -0.38 12.20 3.56
C VAL A 200 0.44 13.24 4.30
N THR A 201 0.14 14.52 4.12
CA THR A 201 0.66 15.56 5.02
C THR A 201 0.01 15.43 6.40
N GLN A 202 0.63 16.03 7.43
CA GLN A 202 0.24 15.87 8.84
C GLN A 202 -1.28 16.04 9.15
N ASN A 203 -1.99 16.85 8.38
CA ASN A 203 -3.44 17.08 8.55
C ASN A 203 -4.27 16.58 7.36
N SER A 204 -3.68 15.71 6.55
CA SER A 204 -4.24 15.25 5.28
C SER A 204 -4.63 16.39 4.35
N ASP A 205 -3.88 17.51 4.33
CA ASP A 205 -4.16 18.62 3.39
C ASP A 205 -3.91 18.17 1.95
N TYR A 206 -2.89 17.33 1.77
CA TYR A 206 -2.51 16.72 0.51
C TYR A 206 -2.15 15.25 0.71
N VAL A 207 -2.36 14.43 -0.33
CA VAL A 207 -1.66 13.16 -0.51
C VAL A 207 -0.56 13.33 -1.54
N HIS A 208 0.66 12.97 -1.16
CA HIS A 208 1.86 13.05 -1.97
C HIS A 208 2.07 11.77 -2.79
N ILE A 209 2.43 11.94 -4.06
CA ILE A 209 2.80 10.86 -4.97
C ILE A 209 3.83 11.38 -5.99
N SER A 210 4.88 10.61 -6.25
CA SER A 210 5.89 10.96 -7.24
C SER A 210 6.01 9.95 -8.38
N THR A 211 6.54 10.42 -9.51
CA THR A 211 7.04 9.54 -10.58
C THR A 211 8.07 8.57 -10.01
N MET A 212 8.06 7.30 -10.42
CA MET A 212 9.22 6.43 -10.21
C MET A 212 10.23 6.66 -11.33
N GLN A 213 9.89 6.23 -12.54
CA GLN A 213 10.63 6.58 -13.74
C GLN A 213 10.28 8.02 -14.15
N PRO A 214 11.28 8.84 -14.53
CA PRO A 214 11.02 10.10 -15.22
C PRO A 214 10.07 9.90 -16.40
N THR A 215 9.18 10.85 -16.62
CA THR A 215 8.15 10.83 -17.65
C THR A 215 8.59 11.66 -18.86
N LEU A 216 8.26 11.18 -20.05
CA LEU A 216 8.29 11.96 -21.29
C LEU A 216 6.94 12.66 -21.50
N THR A 217 6.82 13.92 -21.07
CA THR A 217 5.55 14.65 -21.19
C THR A 217 5.22 15.05 -22.63
N ASP A 218 6.22 15.37 -23.45
CA ASP A 218 6.08 15.57 -24.90
C ASP A 218 6.39 14.26 -25.65
N ARG A 219 5.34 13.45 -25.84
CA ARG A 219 5.44 12.11 -26.46
C ARG A 219 5.90 12.14 -27.92
N SER A 220 5.84 13.29 -28.60
CA SER A 220 6.36 13.41 -29.97
C SER A 220 7.88 13.25 -30.03
N LYS A 221 8.58 13.39 -28.89
CA LYS A 221 10.03 13.28 -28.75
C LYS A 221 10.51 11.89 -28.33
N ALA A 222 9.71 10.84 -28.52
CA ALA A 222 10.06 9.47 -28.09
C ALA A 222 11.44 9.03 -28.61
N GLU A 223 11.75 9.31 -29.87
CA GLU A 223 13.05 8.98 -30.49
C GLU A 223 14.23 9.76 -29.88
N SER A 224 13.96 10.92 -29.25
CA SER A 224 14.98 11.74 -28.58
C SER A 224 15.37 11.21 -27.21
N LEU A 225 14.65 10.23 -26.63
CA LEU A 225 15.01 9.63 -25.34
C LEU A 225 16.46 9.10 -25.35
N ILE A 226 16.88 8.50 -26.46
CA ILE A 226 18.21 7.87 -26.57
C ILE A 226 19.33 8.89 -26.73
N THR A 227 19.05 10.02 -27.38
CA THR A 227 20.06 11.03 -27.75
C THR A 227 20.07 12.24 -26.82
N ASP A 228 18.97 12.49 -26.11
CA ASP A 228 18.72 13.72 -25.35
C ASP A 228 17.92 13.49 -24.05
N TYR A 229 18.10 12.31 -23.42
CA TYR A 229 17.40 11.90 -22.19
C TYR A 229 17.29 13.02 -21.14
N LYS A 230 18.41 13.72 -20.88
CA LYS A 230 18.49 14.76 -19.85
C LYS A 230 17.55 15.94 -20.07
N ASN A 231 17.16 16.21 -21.31
CA ASN A 231 16.33 17.37 -21.65
C ASN A 231 14.87 17.01 -21.94
N VAL A 232 14.59 15.76 -22.31
CA VAL A 232 13.23 15.33 -22.68
C VAL A 232 12.48 14.63 -21.56
N MET A 233 13.19 14.01 -20.61
CA MET A 233 12.60 13.31 -19.48
C MET A 233 12.53 14.22 -18.25
N ARG A 234 11.51 14.08 -17.40
CA ARG A 234 11.39 14.82 -16.12
C ARG A 234 10.70 13.98 -15.04
N GLY A 235 11.15 14.13 -13.80
CA GLY A 235 10.42 13.61 -12.65
C GLY A 235 9.38 14.62 -12.16
N TYR A 236 8.39 14.15 -11.40
CA TYR A 236 7.37 15.02 -10.79
C TYR A 236 7.09 14.58 -9.36
N SER A 237 7.10 15.55 -8.44
CA SER A 237 6.56 15.43 -7.08
C SER A 237 5.17 16.05 -7.05
N THR A 238 4.13 15.24 -6.82
CA THR A 238 2.72 15.66 -6.94
C THR A 238 2.08 15.74 -5.56
N PHE A 239 1.40 16.85 -5.30
CA PHE A 239 0.59 17.07 -4.10
C PHE A 239 -0.88 17.15 -4.52
N MET A 240 -1.61 16.06 -4.31
CA MET A 240 -3.04 15.98 -4.61
C MET A 240 -3.83 16.52 -3.41
N ALA A 241 -4.49 17.67 -3.59
CA ALA A 241 -5.22 18.33 -2.53
C ALA A 241 -6.44 17.50 -2.11
N ILE A 242 -6.63 17.34 -0.80
CA ILE A 242 -7.75 16.56 -0.26
C ILE A 242 -8.89 17.51 0.14
N ASN A 243 -10.12 17.12 -0.21
CA ASN A 243 -11.32 17.73 0.33
C ASN A 243 -11.57 17.19 1.75
N GLN A 244 -11.45 18.04 2.77
CA GLN A 244 -11.57 17.61 4.16
C GLN A 244 -12.96 17.09 4.58
N THR A 245 -13.98 17.27 3.74
CA THR A 245 -15.33 16.75 4.02
C THR A 245 -15.52 15.36 3.41
N THR A 246 -15.08 15.19 2.16
CA THR A 246 -15.36 13.96 1.38
C THR A 246 -14.16 13.03 1.28
N GLY A 247 -12.96 13.51 1.59
CA GLY A 247 -11.68 12.82 1.39
C GLY A 247 -11.21 12.73 -0.06
N ARG A 248 -12.03 13.16 -1.02
CA ARG A 248 -11.70 13.09 -2.45
C ARG A 248 -10.56 14.05 -2.80
N MET A 249 -9.74 13.64 -3.75
CA MET A 249 -8.67 14.45 -4.33
C MET A 249 -9.24 15.44 -5.36
N GLU A 250 -8.78 16.68 -5.32
CA GLU A 250 -9.26 17.80 -6.16
C GLU A 250 -8.12 18.37 -7.02
N GLN A 251 -8.12 18.06 -8.32
CA GLN A 251 -7.07 18.46 -9.27
C GLN A 251 -6.88 19.98 -9.32
N GLU A 252 -7.97 20.74 -9.25
CA GLU A 252 -8.00 22.21 -9.33
C GLU A 252 -7.43 22.89 -8.08
N ARG A 253 -7.13 22.14 -7.01
CA ARG A 253 -6.38 22.60 -5.82
C ARG A 253 -4.99 21.94 -5.72
N SER A 254 -4.71 20.97 -6.57
CA SER A 254 -3.44 20.22 -6.60
C SER A 254 -2.34 20.93 -7.39
N PHE A 255 -1.10 20.51 -7.19
CA PHE A 255 0.06 21.03 -7.93
C PHE A 255 1.19 20.00 -8.01
N GLN A 256 2.15 20.27 -8.88
CA GLN A 256 3.37 19.48 -9.07
C GLN A 256 4.62 20.36 -9.01
N ILE A 257 5.71 19.76 -8.53
CA ILE A 257 7.06 20.30 -8.67
C ILE A 257 7.81 19.42 -9.67
N GLU A 258 8.34 20.03 -10.73
CA GLU A 258 9.23 19.32 -11.65
C GLU A 258 10.56 18.98 -10.96
N LEU A 259 11.00 17.74 -11.12
CA LEU A 259 12.27 17.23 -10.63
C LEU A 259 13.21 16.93 -11.80
N PRO A 260 14.54 16.90 -11.56
CA PRO A 260 15.48 16.32 -12.51
C PRO A 260 15.07 14.90 -12.95
N PRO A 261 15.55 14.41 -14.11
CA PRO A 261 15.22 13.08 -14.64
C PRO A 261 15.95 11.94 -13.92
N TYR A 262 15.95 11.97 -12.59
CA TYR A 262 16.41 10.88 -11.73
C TYR A 262 15.28 9.89 -11.49
N THR A 263 15.62 8.61 -11.38
CA THR A 263 14.64 7.60 -10.94
C THR A 263 14.44 7.73 -9.45
N GLN A 264 13.21 8.09 -9.07
CA GLN A 264 12.81 8.29 -7.68
C GLN A 264 12.43 6.94 -7.05
N ASP A 265 12.53 6.90 -5.73
CA ASP A 265 12.26 5.73 -4.92
C ASP A 265 11.11 5.98 -3.93
N LEU A 266 11.37 5.89 -2.63
CA LEU A 266 10.40 6.16 -1.57
C LEU A 266 10.37 7.65 -1.22
N ALA A 267 9.23 8.08 -0.69
CA ALA A 267 9.04 9.41 -0.14
C ALA A 267 8.51 9.32 1.30
N ASP A 268 8.49 10.43 2.02
CA ASP A 268 7.68 10.61 3.23
C ASP A 268 7.38 12.10 3.45
N SER A 269 6.28 12.38 4.16
CA SER A 269 5.90 13.74 4.54
C SER A 269 6.42 14.08 5.94
N GLY A 270 6.91 15.29 6.10
CA GLY A 270 7.38 15.78 7.40
C GLY A 270 6.26 15.90 8.42
N LYS A 271 6.62 15.78 9.70
CA LYS A 271 5.72 15.79 10.86
C LYS A 271 6.28 16.74 11.92
N LEU A 272 5.42 17.35 12.73
CA LEU A 272 5.75 18.30 13.78
C LEU A 272 6.76 19.36 13.31
N VAL A 273 8.03 19.25 13.74
CA VAL A 273 9.06 20.23 13.37
C VAL A 273 9.37 20.24 11.87
N SER A 274 9.18 19.11 11.17
CA SER A 274 9.38 18.98 9.73
C SER A 274 8.09 19.17 8.92
N ASP A 275 6.95 19.43 9.56
CA ASP A 275 5.69 19.70 8.86
C ASP A 275 5.81 20.92 7.93
N GLY A 276 5.52 20.70 6.65
CA GLY A 276 5.78 21.65 5.57
C GLY A 276 6.84 21.21 4.57
N TYR A 277 7.53 20.12 4.88
CA TYR A 277 8.48 19.48 4.00
C TYR A 277 8.03 18.08 3.59
N ALA A 278 8.55 17.61 2.46
CA ALA A 278 8.48 16.23 2.01
C ALA A 278 9.86 15.81 1.50
N PHE A 279 10.15 14.53 1.60
CA PHE A 279 11.46 13.97 1.30
C PHE A 279 11.33 12.83 0.31
N ILE A 280 12.21 12.75 -0.69
CA ILE A 280 12.15 11.71 -1.73
C ILE A 280 13.55 11.21 -2.05
N ASN A 281 13.79 9.91 -1.95
CA ASN A 281 15.04 9.32 -2.40
C ASN A 281 15.08 9.15 -3.92
N SER A 282 16.26 9.28 -4.49
CA SER A 282 16.58 8.84 -5.86
C SER A 282 17.70 7.82 -5.81
N PHE A 283 17.64 6.80 -6.66
CA PHE A 283 18.68 5.77 -6.73
C PHE A 283 19.44 5.71 -8.06
N ASN A 284 19.01 6.50 -9.05
CA ASN A 284 19.60 6.54 -10.39
C ASN A 284 19.89 7.99 -10.78
N THR A 285 20.76 8.64 -10.01
CA THR A 285 21.21 10.00 -10.32
C THR A 285 22.15 10.04 -11.52
N GLU A 286 22.69 8.89 -11.92
CA GLU A 286 23.43 8.66 -13.16
C GLU A 286 22.59 8.85 -14.41
N MET A 287 21.26 8.84 -14.30
CA MET A 287 20.32 8.89 -15.42
C MET A 287 20.55 7.73 -16.41
N ALA A 288 20.86 6.55 -15.89
CA ALA A 288 20.94 5.35 -16.71
C ALA A 288 19.54 4.97 -17.23
N PHE A 289 19.45 4.61 -18.51
CA PHE A 289 18.18 4.24 -19.15
C PHE A 289 18.26 2.93 -19.97
N GLY A 290 19.33 2.16 -19.80
CA GLY A 290 19.54 0.88 -20.49
C GLY A 290 20.19 1.03 -21.88
N GLY A 291 20.04 0.00 -22.71
CA GLY A 291 20.61 -0.13 -24.07
C GLY A 291 21.78 -1.13 -24.16
N ASN A 292 21.60 -2.32 -23.60
CA ASN A 292 22.63 -3.37 -23.56
C ASN A 292 22.97 -3.95 -24.94
N MET A 293 21.99 -3.99 -25.86
CA MET A 293 22.20 -4.36 -27.27
C MET A 293 23.03 -3.31 -28.01
N GLU A 294 23.00 -2.06 -27.55
CA GLU A 294 23.76 -0.92 -28.05
C GLU A 294 25.12 -0.74 -27.33
N GLY A 295 25.54 -1.73 -26.52
CA GLY A 295 26.84 -1.75 -25.84
C GLY A 295 26.90 -0.93 -24.55
N ARG A 296 25.76 -0.46 -24.03
CA ARG A 296 25.69 0.23 -22.73
C ARG A 296 25.64 -0.78 -21.58
N PRO A 297 26.06 -0.40 -20.36
CA PRO A 297 25.89 -1.25 -19.20
C PRO A 297 24.41 -1.62 -18.97
N PRO A 298 24.12 -2.82 -18.43
CA PRO A 298 22.81 -3.12 -17.88
C PRO A 298 22.36 -2.06 -16.87
N MET A 299 21.05 -1.88 -16.71
CA MET A 299 20.49 -0.82 -15.86
C MET A 299 21.06 -0.84 -14.44
N GLU A 300 21.12 -2.02 -13.80
CA GLU A 300 21.65 -2.20 -12.45
C GLU A 300 23.10 -1.71 -12.29
N VAL A 301 23.93 -1.90 -13.33
CA VAL A 301 25.33 -1.43 -13.32
C VAL A 301 25.39 0.05 -13.64
N GLY A 302 24.49 0.53 -14.51
CA GLY A 302 24.41 1.92 -14.93
C GLY A 302 23.97 2.87 -13.82
N ALA A 303 22.93 2.49 -13.07
CA ALA A 303 22.27 3.24 -12.01
C ALA A 303 22.90 3.02 -10.62
N SER A 304 24.08 2.42 -10.56
CA SER A 304 24.80 2.19 -9.31
C SER A 304 26.29 2.44 -9.47
N LYS A 305 26.66 3.40 -10.34
CA LYS A 305 28.06 3.80 -10.56
C LYS A 305 28.51 4.82 -9.53
N ASN A 306 27.62 5.74 -9.16
CA ASN A 306 27.93 6.77 -8.18
C ASN A 306 28.05 6.15 -6.79
N ASP A 307 28.89 6.74 -5.94
CA ASP A 307 28.98 6.35 -4.52
C ASP A 307 27.86 6.99 -3.69
N PHE A 308 27.32 8.12 -4.17
CA PHE A 308 26.20 8.84 -3.58
C PHE A 308 25.16 9.13 -4.66
N ASP A 309 23.90 8.94 -4.29
CA ASP A 309 22.74 9.50 -4.97
C ASP A 309 22.21 10.68 -4.15
N MET A 310 20.92 11.00 -4.26
CA MET A 310 20.35 12.22 -3.67
C MET A 310 19.03 11.94 -2.96
N MET A 311 18.87 12.51 -1.76
CA MET A 311 17.57 12.78 -1.15
C MET A 311 17.11 14.18 -1.55
N HIS A 312 15.89 14.26 -2.09
CA HIS A 312 15.19 15.49 -2.42
C HIS A 312 14.54 16.05 -1.16
N ILE A 313 14.81 17.32 -0.86
CA ILE A 313 14.21 18.06 0.25
C ILE A 313 13.28 19.11 -0.37
N ILE A 314 11.97 18.91 -0.19
CA ILE A 314 10.93 19.68 -0.86
C ILE A 314 10.13 20.46 0.18
N ASN A 315 10.18 21.80 0.12
CA ASN A 315 9.31 22.65 0.94
C ASN A 315 7.97 22.85 0.22
N TRP A 316 7.01 21.96 0.49
CA TRP A 316 5.71 22.00 -0.19
C TRP A 316 4.82 23.15 0.28
N LYS A 317 5.00 23.65 1.51
CA LYS A 317 4.30 24.86 1.98
C LYS A 317 4.74 26.09 1.20
N LEU A 318 6.05 26.20 0.93
CA LEU A 318 6.59 27.24 0.06
C LEU A 318 6.12 27.05 -1.39
N ALA A 319 6.09 25.82 -1.89
CA ALA A 319 5.54 25.52 -3.20
C ALA A 319 4.08 25.98 -3.34
N GLU A 320 3.25 25.78 -2.31
CA GLU A 320 1.88 26.28 -2.28
C GLU A 320 1.82 27.81 -2.42
N GLN A 321 2.74 28.53 -1.76
CA GLN A 321 2.84 29.99 -1.92
C GLN A 321 3.28 30.38 -3.34
N VAL A 322 4.23 29.66 -3.93
CA VAL A 322 4.68 29.86 -5.33
C VAL A 322 3.51 29.66 -6.31
N ILE A 323 2.64 28.68 -6.08
CA ILE A 323 1.39 28.50 -6.84
C ILE A 323 0.44 29.69 -6.67
N LYS A 324 0.23 30.16 -5.43
CA LYS A 324 -0.63 31.33 -5.14
C LYS A 324 -0.12 32.61 -5.80
N ASP A 325 1.20 32.75 -5.92
CA ASP A 325 1.86 33.86 -6.59
C ASP A 325 1.78 33.77 -8.13
N GLY A 326 1.19 32.70 -8.68
CA GLY A 326 1.00 32.49 -10.11
C GLY A 326 2.25 32.03 -10.86
N LYS A 327 3.28 31.54 -10.15
CA LYS A 327 4.57 31.12 -10.72
C LYS A 327 4.54 29.63 -11.12
N PHE A 328 3.64 29.27 -12.02
CA PHE A 328 3.51 27.91 -12.55
C PHE A 328 3.13 27.90 -14.02
N GLU A 329 3.28 26.74 -14.65
CA GLU A 329 2.77 26.46 -15.99
C GLU A 329 1.69 25.38 -15.93
N MET A 330 0.71 25.45 -16.84
CA MET A 330 -0.24 24.35 -17.02
C MET A 330 0.35 23.31 -17.95
N ILE A 331 0.64 22.11 -17.44
CA ILE A 331 1.15 20.98 -18.21
C ILE A 331 0.21 19.81 -18.03
N ASN A 332 -0.42 19.38 -19.12
CA ASN A 332 -1.39 18.28 -19.14
C ASN A 332 -2.50 18.44 -18.09
N GLY A 333 -2.99 19.69 -17.90
CA GLY A 333 -4.05 20.01 -16.94
C GLY A 333 -3.59 20.16 -15.48
N MET A 334 -2.30 19.98 -15.18
CA MET A 334 -1.73 20.23 -13.84
C MET A 334 -0.98 21.53 -13.75
N ARG A 335 -1.04 22.19 -12.59
CA ARG A 335 -0.18 23.32 -12.25
C ARG A 335 1.20 22.79 -11.86
N VAL A 336 2.20 23.10 -12.67
CA VAL A 336 3.57 22.63 -12.50
C VAL A 336 4.49 23.80 -12.22
N ILE A 337 5.16 23.77 -11.06
CA ILE A 337 6.31 24.62 -10.77
C ILE A 337 7.49 24.05 -11.56
N ARG A 338 7.96 24.82 -12.54
CA ARG A 338 9.12 24.45 -13.37
C ARG A 338 10.38 24.36 -12.50
N LEU A 339 11.34 23.52 -12.87
CA LEU A 339 12.51 23.22 -12.05
C LEU A 339 13.33 24.47 -11.70
N ASP A 340 13.54 25.35 -12.67
CA ASP A 340 14.24 26.62 -12.48
C ASP A 340 13.53 27.56 -11.51
N VAL A 341 12.19 27.60 -11.54
CA VAL A 341 11.38 28.33 -10.56
C VAL A 341 11.48 27.68 -9.18
N ALA A 342 11.39 26.36 -9.09
CA ALA A 342 11.52 25.64 -7.83
C ALA A 342 12.88 25.91 -7.16
N VAL A 343 13.96 25.98 -7.95
CA VAL A 343 15.30 26.35 -7.47
C VAL A 343 15.36 27.82 -7.05
N ALA A 344 14.88 28.73 -7.91
CA ALA A 344 14.96 30.17 -7.66
C ALA A 344 14.18 30.60 -6.41
N GLU A 345 13.05 29.94 -6.14
CA GLU A 345 12.20 30.20 -4.97
C GLU A 345 12.63 29.39 -3.73
N GLY A 346 13.61 28.50 -3.84
CA GLY A 346 14.10 27.69 -2.71
C GLY A 346 13.18 26.54 -2.29
N VAL A 347 12.31 26.07 -3.19
CA VAL A 347 11.38 24.95 -2.97
C VAL A 347 12.14 23.61 -2.92
N LEU A 348 13.22 23.47 -3.70
CA LEU A 348 13.92 22.19 -3.88
C LEU A 348 15.41 22.32 -3.53
N HIS A 349 15.88 21.41 -2.68
CA HIS A 349 17.29 21.21 -2.35
C HIS A 349 17.62 19.71 -2.37
N PHE A 350 18.90 19.37 -2.49
CA PHE A 350 19.39 17.99 -2.36
C PHE A 350 20.34 17.84 -1.19
N VAL A 351 20.36 16.64 -0.61
CA VAL A 351 21.49 16.16 0.19
C VAL A 351 21.99 14.83 -0.39
N PRO A 352 23.30 14.61 -0.52
CA PRO A 352 23.84 13.34 -0.98
C PRO A 352 23.47 12.18 -0.05
N GLU A 353 23.29 10.97 -0.58
CA GLU A 353 23.07 9.76 0.22
C GLU A 353 23.76 8.51 -0.37
N PRO A 354 24.52 7.73 0.42
CA PRO A 354 25.13 6.47 -0.01
C PRO A 354 24.20 5.26 0.21
N LYS A 355 24.10 4.26 -0.67
CA LYS A 355 24.34 4.27 -2.11
C LYS A 355 23.11 3.63 -2.75
N SER A 356 22.54 4.28 -3.75
CA SER A 356 21.25 3.89 -4.33
C SER A 356 20.20 3.68 -3.23
N PRO A 357 19.99 4.68 -2.35
CA PRO A 357 19.15 4.55 -1.18
C PRO A 357 17.72 4.16 -1.54
N HIS A 358 17.01 3.57 -0.57
CA HIS A 358 15.64 3.10 -0.77
C HIS A 358 14.64 3.86 0.10
N GLY A 359 14.41 3.43 1.33
CA GLY A 359 13.50 4.10 2.27
C GLY A 359 14.04 5.41 2.79
N VAL A 360 13.16 6.42 2.92
CA VAL A 360 13.38 7.64 3.69
C VAL A 360 12.19 7.75 4.63
N ASP A 361 12.42 7.49 5.91
CA ASP A 361 11.34 7.39 6.90
C ASP A 361 11.51 8.51 7.94
N VAL A 362 10.46 9.31 8.16
CA VAL A 362 10.50 10.45 9.10
C VAL A 362 10.18 9.97 10.51
N SER A 363 11.01 10.31 11.49
CA SER A 363 10.79 9.95 12.89
C SER A 363 9.49 10.57 13.46
N PRO A 364 8.89 9.97 14.51
CA PRO A 364 7.62 10.46 15.08
C PRO A 364 7.64 11.91 15.53
N ASP A 365 8.79 12.39 16.00
CA ASP A 365 8.98 13.78 16.42
C ASP A 365 9.31 14.74 15.27
N GLY A 366 9.56 14.19 14.07
CA GLY A 366 9.96 14.93 12.87
C GLY A 366 11.40 15.42 12.85
N ASN A 367 12.19 15.13 13.89
CA ASN A 367 13.57 15.62 14.01
C ASN A 367 14.54 14.88 13.09
N TYR A 368 14.24 13.62 12.75
CA TYR A 368 15.15 12.75 12.03
C TYR A 368 14.54 12.18 10.76
N LEU A 369 15.40 12.02 9.75
CA LEU A 369 15.10 11.26 8.54
C LEU A 369 16.06 10.08 8.49
N CYS A 370 15.53 8.86 8.62
CA CYS A 370 16.33 7.65 8.56
C CYS A 370 16.30 7.11 7.15
N VAL A 371 17.46 7.04 6.49
CA VAL A 371 17.60 6.56 5.12
C VAL A 371 18.31 5.22 5.09
N GLY A 372 17.67 4.23 4.46
CA GLY A 372 18.24 2.91 4.25
C GLY A 372 19.23 2.92 3.08
N GLY A 373 20.50 2.67 3.37
CA GLY A 373 21.59 2.79 2.39
C GLY A 373 21.59 1.75 1.27
N LYS A 374 20.73 0.71 1.32
CA LYS A 374 20.59 -0.41 0.37
C LYS A 374 21.90 -1.13 0.00
N LEU A 375 22.72 -0.51 -0.83
CA LEU A 375 24.04 -1.00 -1.21
C LEU A 375 25.13 -0.59 -0.21
N ASP A 376 24.86 0.42 0.62
CA ASP A 376 25.63 0.76 1.82
C ASP A 376 25.03 0.07 3.06
N PRO A 377 25.84 -0.52 3.97
CA PRO A 377 25.36 -1.31 5.09
C PRO A 377 24.91 -0.47 6.32
N HIS A 378 24.72 0.84 6.15
CA HIS A 378 24.29 1.74 7.21
C HIS A 378 22.85 2.20 7.02
N VAL A 379 22.25 2.63 8.12
CA VAL A 379 21.22 3.67 8.11
C VAL A 379 21.90 5.03 8.31
N THR A 380 21.65 5.96 7.40
CA THR A 380 22.08 7.35 7.54
C THR A 380 20.94 8.15 8.16
N ILE A 381 21.21 8.83 9.27
CA ILE A 381 20.21 9.58 10.03
C ILE A 381 20.50 11.07 9.87
N PHE A 382 19.66 11.76 9.12
CA PHE A 382 19.76 13.21 8.93
C PHE A 382 19.00 13.95 10.02
N GLY A 383 19.56 15.05 10.51
CA GLY A 383 18.88 15.97 11.42
C GLY A 383 18.12 17.02 10.61
N PHE A 384 16.82 17.16 10.83
CA PHE A 384 16.02 18.16 10.11
C PHE A 384 16.43 19.60 10.47
N ASP A 385 16.78 19.85 11.73
CA ASP A 385 17.37 21.11 12.20
C ASP A 385 18.68 21.45 11.49
N LYS A 386 19.54 20.44 11.29
CA LYS A 386 20.80 20.56 10.56
C LYS A 386 20.59 20.86 9.08
N ILE A 387 19.62 20.20 8.45
CA ILE A 387 19.22 20.49 7.07
C ILE A 387 18.78 21.95 6.93
N LEU A 388 17.90 22.42 7.82
CA LEU A 388 17.45 23.82 7.80
C LEU A 388 18.60 24.81 8.00
N ALA A 389 19.49 24.53 8.94
CA ALA A 389 20.68 25.35 9.17
C ALA A 389 21.62 25.37 7.95
N ALA A 390 21.79 24.24 7.26
CA ALA A 390 22.58 24.16 6.03
C ALA A 390 21.95 24.94 4.87
N ILE A 391 20.62 24.90 4.72
CA ILE A 391 19.88 25.72 3.75
C ILE A 391 20.02 27.21 4.07
N GLU A 392 19.79 27.62 5.33
CA GLU A 392 19.85 29.02 5.75
C GLU A 392 21.25 29.63 5.56
N SER A 393 22.29 28.90 5.94
CA SER A 393 23.69 29.30 5.79
C SER A 393 24.24 29.13 4.38
N LYS A 394 23.45 28.54 3.46
CA LYS A 394 23.84 28.19 2.10
C LYS A 394 25.10 27.31 2.06
N ASP A 395 25.20 26.35 2.98
CA ASP A 395 26.34 25.45 3.11
C ASP A 395 26.29 24.34 2.06
N TYR A 396 26.45 24.75 0.81
CA TYR A 396 26.34 23.89 -0.37
C TYR A 396 27.70 23.31 -0.74
N GLU A 397 27.71 22.04 -1.11
CA GLU A 397 28.88 21.41 -1.72
C GLU A 397 29.03 21.86 -3.18
N LYS A 398 27.90 21.89 -3.91
CA LYS A 398 27.82 22.22 -5.32
C LYS A 398 26.39 22.59 -5.72
N LEU A 399 26.23 23.02 -6.97
CA LEU A 399 24.96 22.91 -7.68
C LEU A 399 24.99 21.62 -8.50
N ASP A 400 23.88 20.91 -8.58
CA ASP A 400 23.76 19.77 -9.48
C ASP A 400 23.75 20.22 -10.95
N GLU A 401 23.72 19.27 -11.90
CA GLU A 401 23.75 19.59 -13.34
C GLU A 401 22.53 20.41 -13.79
N PHE A 402 21.45 20.42 -13.00
CA PHE A 402 20.21 21.15 -13.28
C PHE A 402 20.05 22.43 -12.45
N GLY A 403 21.08 22.82 -11.68
CA GLY A 403 21.13 24.06 -10.89
C GLY A 403 20.58 23.96 -9.47
N VAL A 404 20.10 22.79 -9.04
CA VAL A 404 19.60 22.52 -7.69
C VAL A 404 20.76 22.56 -6.68
N PRO A 405 20.65 23.31 -5.58
CA PRO A 405 21.66 23.31 -4.53
C PRO A 405 21.78 21.95 -3.85
N VAL A 406 23.02 21.45 -3.75
CA VAL A 406 23.36 20.22 -3.02
C VAL A 406 24.02 20.61 -1.71
N LEU A 407 23.35 20.32 -0.59
CA LEU A 407 23.86 20.52 0.77
C LEU A 407 25.07 19.62 1.02
N LYS A 408 26.01 20.07 1.87
CA LYS A 408 27.09 19.21 2.33
C LYS A 408 26.54 18.08 3.21
N PHE A 409 26.95 16.85 2.90
CA PHE A 409 26.54 15.64 3.63
C PHE A 409 26.79 15.77 5.15
N ASP A 410 28.03 16.04 5.55
CA ASP A 410 28.42 16.12 6.97
C ASP A 410 27.68 17.23 7.74
N SER A 411 27.22 18.27 7.04
CA SER A 411 26.46 19.36 7.65
C SER A 411 25.03 18.96 7.98
N CYS A 412 24.49 17.91 7.35
CA CYS A 412 23.11 17.44 7.51
C CYS A 412 22.99 16.19 8.38
N VAL A 413 24.02 15.34 8.41
CA VAL A 413 24.01 14.06 9.13
C VAL A 413 24.00 14.27 10.65
N ALA A 414 23.04 13.67 11.33
CA ALA A 414 22.99 13.58 12.79
C ALA A 414 23.75 12.35 13.31
N GLY A 415 23.63 11.21 12.63
CA GLY A 415 24.34 9.98 12.96
C GLY A 415 24.33 8.97 11.80
N ARG A 416 25.19 7.95 11.89
CA ARG A 416 25.17 6.78 10.99
C ARG A 416 25.37 5.52 11.83
N VAL A 417 24.52 4.51 11.59
CA VAL A 417 24.57 3.24 12.32
C VAL A 417 24.83 2.12 11.32
N GLU A 418 25.91 1.36 11.52
CA GLU A 418 26.15 0.13 10.76
C GLU A 418 25.17 -0.94 11.26
N VAL A 419 24.27 -1.40 10.39
CA VAL A 419 23.15 -2.27 10.77
C VAL A 419 23.23 -3.66 10.13
N GLY A 420 23.87 -3.78 8.98
CA GLY A 420 24.01 -5.04 8.25
C GLY A 420 23.77 -4.87 6.75
N LEU A 421 23.63 -5.99 6.03
CA LEU A 421 23.56 -5.98 4.57
C LEU A 421 22.13 -5.76 4.04
N GLY A 422 21.98 -4.78 3.15
CA GLY A 422 20.72 -4.48 2.49
C GLY A 422 19.72 -3.70 3.34
N PRO A 423 20.09 -2.62 4.07
CA PRO A 423 19.15 -1.80 4.81
C PRO A 423 18.15 -1.11 3.87
N LEU A 424 16.85 -1.32 4.08
CA LEU A 424 15.80 -0.81 3.18
C LEU A 424 14.87 0.23 3.82
N HIS A 425 14.11 -0.13 4.86
CA HIS A 425 13.05 0.71 5.44
C HIS A 425 13.08 0.71 6.96
N THR A 426 12.76 1.85 7.56
CA THR A 426 12.73 2.08 9.01
C THR A 426 11.30 2.27 9.52
N GLN A 427 11.03 1.77 10.72
CA GLN A 427 9.82 2.04 11.52
C GLN A 427 10.18 2.37 12.95
N TYR A 428 9.25 2.96 13.70
CA TYR A 428 9.54 3.52 15.02
C TYR A 428 8.61 3.00 16.11
N ASP A 429 9.13 2.88 17.33
CA ASP A 429 8.33 2.64 18.53
C ASP A 429 8.12 3.91 19.37
N ASP A 430 7.42 3.75 20.50
CA ASP A 430 7.10 4.80 21.46
C ASP A 430 8.27 5.17 22.39
N LYS A 431 9.44 4.55 22.21
CA LYS A 431 10.63 4.68 23.08
C LYS A 431 11.82 5.33 22.37
N GLY A 432 11.67 5.71 21.11
CA GLY A 432 12.73 6.34 20.33
C GLY A 432 13.70 5.35 19.69
N TYR A 433 13.28 4.11 19.47
CA TYR A 433 14.03 3.17 18.65
C TYR A 433 13.52 3.15 17.22
N GLY A 434 14.46 3.05 16.28
CA GLY A 434 14.20 2.69 14.89
C GLY A 434 14.41 1.19 14.66
N TYR A 435 13.61 0.61 13.79
CA TYR A 435 13.68 -0.79 13.36
C TYR A 435 13.85 -0.80 11.86
N ILE A 436 14.97 -1.33 11.36
CA ILE A 436 15.29 -1.33 9.93
C ILE A 436 15.35 -2.74 9.36
N SER A 437 14.77 -2.93 8.17
CA SER A 437 14.84 -4.18 7.43
C SER A 437 16.18 -4.37 6.74
N LEU A 438 16.73 -5.59 6.81
CA LEU A 438 17.97 -6.00 6.17
C LEU A 438 17.66 -7.09 5.14
N PHE A 439 17.52 -6.71 3.88
CA PHE A 439 17.08 -7.58 2.80
C PHE A 439 18.05 -8.75 2.56
N LEU A 440 19.35 -8.49 2.50
CA LEU A 440 20.35 -9.52 2.20
C LEU A 440 20.61 -10.42 3.41
N ASP A 441 20.63 -9.85 4.61
CA ASP A 441 20.82 -10.60 5.83
C ASP A 441 19.56 -11.34 6.31
N SER A 442 18.40 -11.04 5.71
CA SER A 442 17.08 -11.52 6.14
C SER A 442 16.90 -11.30 7.64
N ALA A 443 16.99 -10.04 8.06
CA ALA A 443 16.95 -9.64 9.47
C ALA A 443 16.23 -8.30 9.66
N VAL A 444 15.80 -8.04 10.88
CA VAL A 444 15.40 -6.72 11.37
C VAL A 444 16.43 -6.27 12.39
N ALA A 445 17.01 -5.08 12.21
CA ALA A 445 17.93 -4.47 13.16
C ALA A 445 17.22 -3.34 13.94
N LYS A 446 17.40 -3.33 15.25
CA LYS A 446 16.92 -2.27 16.15
C LYS A 446 18.07 -1.32 16.45
N PHE A 447 17.85 -0.01 16.35
CA PHE A 447 18.82 1.02 16.69
C PHE A 447 18.19 2.18 17.47
N SER A 448 18.97 2.91 18.25
CA SER A 448 18.51 4.09 19.00
C SER A 448 18.55 5.36 18.16
N LEU A 449 17.55 6.23 18.31
CA LEU A 449 17.57 7.60 17.78
C LEU A 449 18.44 8.54 18.65
N GLY A 450 18.50 9.82 18.27
CA GLY A 450 19.17 10.87 19.04
C GLY A 450 18.23 11.59 20.01
N GLU A 451 18.59 12.83 20.36
CA GLU A 451 17.75 13.67 21.24
C GLU A 451 16.37 13.95 20.60
N PRO A 452 15.29 13.96 21.39
CA PRO A 452 15.25 13.92 22.85
C PRO A 452 15.27 12.51 23.46
N TYR A 453 15.34 11.45 22.64
CA TYR A 453 15.20 10.06 23.11
C TYR A 453 16.47 9.54 23.80
N PHE A 454 17.62 9.66 23.14
CA PHE A 454 18.90 9.22 23.65
C PHE A 454 19.97 10.29 23.41
N SER A 455 21.01 10.30 24.26
CA SER A 455 22.09 11.28 24.19
C SER A 455 23.45 10.63 24.44
N GLY A 456 24.51 11.37 24.09
CA GLY A 456 25.88 10.92 24.29
C GLY A 456 26.17 9.61 23.56
N GLU A 457 26.75 8.64 24.27
CA GLU A 457 27.08 7.35 23.68
C GLU A 457 25.84 6.52 23.37
N GLU A 458 24.67 6.76 23.97
CA GLU A 458 23.48 5.92 23.75
C GLU A 458 22.68 6.30 22.50
N ALA A 459 22.95 7.48 21.90
CA ALA A 459 22.35 7.91 20.65
C ALA A 459 22.96 7.18 19.45
N PHE A 460 22.14 6.87 18.44
CA PHE A 460 22.59 6.31 17.15
C PHE A 460 23.44 5.04 17.29
N LYS A 461 22.96 4.07 18.09
CA LYS A 461 23.61 2.77 18.30
C LYS A 461 22.75 1.62 17.80
N LEU A 462 23.39 0.58 17.27
CA LEU A 462 22.76 -0.72 17.08
C LEU A 462 22.48 -1.35 18.44
N VAL A 463 21.27 -1.86 18.64
CA VAL A 463 20.76 -2.38 19.92
C VAL A 463 20.52 -3.89 19.85
N ASP A 464 19.86 -4.36 18.78
CA ASP A 464 19.52 -5.78 18.62
C ASP A 464 19.37 -6.13 17.13
N THR A 465 19.43 -7.41 16.80
CA THR A 465 19.19 -7.91 15.44
C THR A 465 18.50 -9.27 15.49
N LEU A 466 17.33 -9.35 14.86
CA LEU A 466 16.49 -10.55 14.80
C LEU A 466 16.46 -11.10 13.37
N LYS A 467 16.64 -12.41 13.21
CA LYS A 467 16.49 -13.08 11.90
C LYS A 467 15.02 -13.26 11.54
N VAL A 468 14.70 -13.01 10.27
CA VAL A 468 13.37 -13.16 9.65
C VAL A 468 13.46 -14.02 8.39
N ASN A 469 12.32 -14.47 7.85
CA ASN A 469 12.27 -15.53 6.85
C ASN A 469 11.34 -15.20 5.66
N TYR A 470 11.88 -14.81 4.51
CA TYR A 470 13.23 -14.31 4.23
C TYR A 470 13.15 -13.06 3.34
N ASN A 471 14.25 -12.32 3.29
CA ASN A 471 14.39 -11.13 2.45
C ASN A 471 13.27 -10.13 2.74
N VAL A 472 13.30 -9.56 3.94
CA VAL A 472 12.34 -8.53 4.37
C VAL A 472 12.46 -7.29 3.48
N GLY A 473 11.31 -6.83 2.98
CA GLY A 473 11.16 -5.53 2.32
C GLY A 473 10.83 -4.47 3.37
N HIS A 474 9.61 -3.93 3.34
CA HIS A 474 9.13 -3.08 4.42
C HIS A 474 8.80 -3.86 5.70
N LEU A 475 8.57 -3.10 6.76
CA LEU A 475 8.01 -3.53 8.01
C LEU A 475 7.05 -2.44 8.52
N VAL A 476 6.26 -2.74 9.54
CA VAL A 476 5.41 -1.76 10.24
C VAL A 476 5.45 -2.00 11.74
N ALA A 477 5.74 -0.96 12.51
CA ALA A 477 5.46 -0.95 13.95
C ALA A 477 4.05 -0.41 14.19
N MET A 478 3.39 -0.81 15.27
CA MET A 478 2.00 -0.36 15.53
C MET A 478 1.92 1.16 15.64
N GLU A 479 1.19 1.78 14.71
CA GLU A 479 1.08 3.23 14.50
C GLU A 479 2.46 3.94 14.32
N GLY A 480 3.45 3.21 13.80
CA GLY A 480 4.86 3.62 13.73
C GLY A 480 5.15 4.82 12.84
N ASP A 481 4.34 5.08 11.81
CA ASP A 481 4.48 6.29 10.99
C ASP A 481 3.78 7.51 11.60
N THR A 482 3.16 7.42 12.78
CA THR A 482 2.48 8.57 13.39
C THR A 482 3.39 9.33 14.35
N VAL A 483 2.93 10.49 14.82
CA VAL A 483 3.61 11.23 15.90
C VAL A 483 3.49 10.54 17.28
N LYS A 484 2.71 9.45 17.38
CA LYS A 484 2.53 8.66 18.60
C LYS A 484 2.42 7.16 18.29
N PRO A 485 3.54 6.48 18.00
CA PRO A 485 3.56 5.04 17.88
C PRO A 485 2.97 4.36 19.12
N ASP A 486 2.29 3.22 18.96
CA ASP A 486 1.88 2.34 20.06
C ASP A 486 2.99 1.35 20.46
N GLY A 487 3.91 1.05 19.53
CA GLY A 487 5.18 0.37 19.84
C GLY A 487 5.11 -1.11 20.24
N LYS A 488 3.98 -1.74 20.49
CA LYS A 488 3.95 -3.11 21.04
C LYS A 488 4.41 -4.24 20.10
N TYR A 489 4.00 -4.17 18.83
CA TYR A 489 4.25 -5.19 17.83
C TYR A 489 4.85 -4.57 16.58
N LEU A 490 5.57 -5.42 15.84
CA LEU A 490 6.10 -5.12 14.52
C LEU A 490 5.77 -6.26 13.56
N VAL A 491 5.50 -5.93 12.30
CA VAL A 491 5.28 -6.93 11.25
C VAL A 491 6.32 -6.74 10.17
N ALA A 492 7.09 -7.79 9.88
CA ALA A 492 8.06 -7.84 8.79
C ALA A 492 7.43 -8.45 7.53
N LEU A 493 7.58 -7.79 6.38
CA LEU A 493 6.98 -8.22 5.11
C LEU A 493 8.04 -8.92 4.26
N ASN A 494 8.15 -10.23 4.43
CA ASN A 494 9.16 -11.05 3.77
C ASN A 494 8.77 -11.43 2.35
N LYS A 495 9.70 -11.23 1.41
CA LYS A 495 9.44 -11.43 -0.02
C LYS A 495 9.46 -12.89 -0.43
N TRP A 496 10.20 -13.74 0.28
CA TRP A 496 10.29 -15.17 -0.02
C TRP A 496 9.92 -16.02 1.20
N SER A 497 9.03 -16.98 1.00
CA SER A 497 8.64 -17.94 2.05
C SER A 497 9.41 -19.26 2.01
N ILE A 498 10.04 -19.62 0.88
CA ILE A 498 10.89 -20.81 0.70
C ILE A 498 10.35 -22.10 1.36
N ASP A 499 10.73 -22.37 2.60
CA ASP A 499 10.43 -23.58 3.38
C ASP A 499 9.47 -23.36 4.56
N ARG A 500 8.92 -22.15 4.74
CA ARG A 500 8.06 -21.80 5.88
C ARG A 500 6.66 -22.43 5.82
N PHE A 501 6.20 -22.85 4.64
CA PHE A 501 4.86 -23.39 4.42
C PHE A 501 4.86 -24.65 3.55
N PRO A 502 3.79 -25.47 3.59
CA PRO A 502 3.59 -26.55 2.64
C PRO A 502 3.73 -26.08 1.20
N VAL A 503 4.28 -26.94 0.33
CA VAL A 503 4.45 -26.62 -1.08
C VAL A 503 3.10 -26.67 -1.78
N VAL A 504 2.57 -25.49 -2.15
CA VAL A 504 1.28 -25.31 -2.82
C VAL A 504 1.40 -24.99 -4.33
N GLY A 505 2.61 -25.01 -4.87
CA GLY A 505 2.87 -24.70 -6.28
C GLY A 505 4.25 -24.07 -6.49
N THR A 506 4.52 -23.66 -7.73
CA THR A 506 5.76 -22.95 -8.10
C THR A 506 5.74 -21.49 -7.68
N LEU A 507 4.57 -20.84 -7.72
CA LEU A 507 4.33 -19.53 -7.13
C LEU A 507 4.07 -19.72 -5.63
N LYS A 508 5.01 -19.26 -4.80
CA LYS A 508 4.93 -19.34 -3.34
C LYS A 508 4.28 -18.06 -2.77
N PRO A 509 3.62 -18.15 -1.61
CA PRO A 509 3.14 -16.95 -0.92
C PRO A 509 4.32 -16.12 -0.37
N GLN A 510 4.07 -14.84 -0.10
CA GLN A 510 4.90 -14.02 0.78
C GLN A 510 4.70 -14.43 2.24
N ASN A 511 5.52 -13.93 3.15
CA ASN A 511 5.43 -14.28 4.58
C ASN A 511 5.41 -13.03 5.45
N PHE A 512 4.30 -12.78 6.13
CA PHE A 512 4.23 -11.75 7.16
C PHE A 512 4.64 -12.36 8.50
N GLN A 513 5.62 -11.74 9.16
CA GLN A 513 6.13 -12.20 10.45
C GLN A 513 5.81 -11.21 11.55
N LEU A 514 5.06 -11.65 12.56
CA LEU A 514 4.73 -10.84 13.74
C LEU A 514 5.85 -10.94 14.78
N ILE A 515 6.31 -9.79 15.25
CA ILE A 515 7.42 -9.64 16.19
C ILE A 515 6.92 -8.86 17.42
N ASP A 516 7.22 -9.38 18.61
CA ASP A 516 6.98 -8.72 19.90
C ASP A 516 8.14 -7.75 20.21
N LEU A 517 7.79 -6.52 20.58
CA LEU A 517 8.75 -5.46 20.95
C LEU A 517 8.72 -5.12 22.45
N THR A 518 7.92 -5.84 23.25
CA THR A 518 7.73 -5.53 24.67
C THR A 518 8.89 -5.95 25.55
N GLY A 519 9.68 -6.94 25.11
CA GLY A 519 10.87 -7.43 25.80
C GLY A 519 12.10 -6.55 25.61
N GLU A 520 13.21 -6.96 26.24
CA GLU A 520 14.53 -6.34 26.03
C GLU A 520 15.04 -6.57 24.59
N LYS A 521 14.78 -7.76 24.05
CA LYS A 521 15.08 -8.17 22.68
C LYS A 521 13.81 -8.36 21.86
N MET A 522 13.94 -8.24 20.55
CA MET A 522 12.86 -8.56 19.62
C MET A 522 12.61 -10.08 19.62
N GLU A 523 11.34 -10.48 19.59
CA GLU A 523 10.95 -11.90 19.60
C GLU A 523 9.98 -12.20 18.45
N LEU A 524 10.34 -13.12 17.55
CA LEU A 524 9.48 -13.58 16.48
C LEU A 524 8.37 -14.48 17.03
N LEU A 525 7.11 -14.15 16.77
CA LEU A 525 5.95 -14.87 17.31
C LEU A 525 5.25 -15.79 16.31
N SER A 526 5.07 -15.35 15.06
CA SER A 526 4.28 -16.13 14.09
C SER A 526 4.62 -15.81 12.64
N ASP A 527 4.38 -16.80 11.77
CA ASP A 527 4.40 -16.69 10.31
C ASP A 527 2.97 -16.66 9.77
N THR A 528 2.71 -15.79 8.79
CA THR A 528 1.42 -15.70 8.11
C THR A 528 1.61 -15.69 6.58
N PRO A 529 1.18 -16.74 5.86
CA PRO A 529 1.32 -16.79 4.41
C PRO A 529 0.37 -15.79 3.74
N ILE A 530 0.90 -14.94 2.87
CA ILE A 530 0.09 -14.08 2.00
C ILE A 530 0.08 -14.66 0.59
N GLY A 531 -1.05 -15.24 0.19
CA GLY A 531 -1.21 -15.93 -1.08
C GLY A 531 -1.70 -15.06 -2.25
N ILE A 532 -1.78 -13.74 -2.08
CA ILE A 532 -2.30 -12.80 -3.07
C ILE A 532 -1.25 -11.72 -3.34
N GLY A 533 -0.80 -11.64 -4.59
CA GLY A 533 0.16 -10.63 -5.06
C GLY A 533 1.46 -10.62 -4.24
N GLU A 534 2.13 -9.47 -4.16
CA GLU A 534 3.28 -9.25 -3.28
C GLU A 534 3.05 -7.93 -2.52
N PRO A 535 2.58 -7.95 -1.26
CA PRO A 535 2.48 -6.74 -0.47
C PRO A 535 3.84 -6.02 -0.34
N HIS A 536 3.82 -4.72 -0.57
CA HIS A 536 5.01 -3.86 -0.50
C HIS A 536 5.07 -3.13 0.83
N TYR A 537 4.07 -2.32 1.15
CA TYR A 537 3.99 -1.52 2.37
C TYR A 537 2.69 -1.78 3.12
N VAL A 538 2.65 -1.30 4.37
CA VAL A 538 1.54 -1.49 5.28
C VAL A 538 1.53 -0.39 6.32
N GLN A 539 0.33 0.06 6.67
CA GLN A 539 0.12 0.89 7.84
C GLN A 539 -0.77 0.18 8.84
N SER A 540 -0.67 0.58 10.11
CA SER A 540 -1.44 -0.02 11.20
C SER A 540 -2.14 1.05 12.00
N ILE A 541 -3.37 0.77 12.42
CA ILE A 541 -4.20 1.71 13.19
C ILE A 541 -5.00 0.96 14.23
N ARG A 542 -5.19 1.56 15.41
CA ARG A 542 -6.11 1.03 16.43
C ARG A 542 -7.52 0.92 15.86
N THR A 543 -8.20 -0.20 16.10
CA THR A 543 -9.56 -0.44 15.61
C THR A 543 -10.55 0.63 16.08
N GLU A 544 -10.38 1.14 17.31
CA GLU A 544 -11.26 2.15 17.91
C GLU A 544 -11.25 3.53 17.21
N ARG A 545 -10.21 3.82 16.42
CA ARG A 545 -10.10 5.07 15.66
C ARG A 545 -10.98 5.04 14.40
N ILE A 546 -11.27 3.85 13.88
CA ILE A 546 -12.12 3.69 12.69
C ILE A 546 -13.60 3.74 13.11
N LYS A 547 -14.38 4.58 12.42
CA LYS A 547 -15.82 4.75 12.66
C LYS A 547 -16.63 4.12 11.53
N SER A 548 -16.51 2.80 11.40
CA SER A 548 -17.19 2.02 10.36
C SER A 548 -18.70 1.92 10.58
N TRP A 549 -19.44 1.81 9.49
CA TRP A 549 -20.86 1.52 9.47
C TRP A 549 -21.07 0.00 9.44
N GLU A 550 -21.99 -0.50 10.25
CA GLU A 550 -22.43 -1.91 10.19
C GLU A 550 -23.56 -2.12 9.17
N VAL A 551 -24.34 -1.07 8.91
CA VAL A 551 -25.47 -1.01 7.98
C VAL A 551 -25.51 0.42 7.42
N TYR A 552 -25.78 0.57 6.12
CA TYR A 552 -25.99 1.88 5.54
C TYR A 552 -27.34 2.46 5.96
N PRO A 553 -27.46 3.81 6.08
CA PRO A 553 -28.76 4.43 5.98
C PRO A 553 -29.49 3.93 4.72
N ALA A 554 -30.79 3.63 4.82
CA ALA A 554 -31.51 3.02 3.71
C ALA A 554 -31.46 3.87 2.42
N GLY A 555 -31.12 3.21 1.30
CA GLY A 555 -31.00 3.85 -0.01
C GLY A 555 -29.68 4.60 -0.23
N THR A 556 -28.64 4.35 0.56
CA THR A 556 -27.37 5.06 0.39
C THR A 556 -26.66 4.64 -0.89
N ASN A 557 -26.27 5.61 -1.71
CA ASN A 557 -25.33 5.39 -2.79
C ASN A 557 -23.90 5.28 -2.21
N PRO A 558 -23.20 4.16 -2.39
CA PRO A 558 -21.88 3.96 -1.80
C PRO A 558 -20.82 4.89 -2.41
N LEU A 559 -21.01 5.43 -3.62
CA LEU A 559 -20.04 6.34 -4.24
C LEU A 559 -20.09 7.74 -3.60
N THR A 560 -21.28 8.24 -3.28
CA THR A 560 -21.48 9.58 -2.72
C THR A 560 -21.62 9.59 -1.21
N MET A 561 -21.97 8.45 -0.60
CA MET A 561 -22.32 8.31 0.82
C MET A 561 -23.56 9.11 1.23
N GLU A 562 -24.44 9.37 0.25
CA GLU A 562 -25.70 10.10 0.40
C GLU A 562 -26.89 9.26 -0.11
N LEU A 563 -28.12 9.69 0.18
CA LEU A 563 -29.32 9.04 -0.35
C LEU A 563 -29.33 9.09 -1.88
N ASP A 564 -29.47 7.93 -2.52
CA ASP A 564 -29.61 7.84 -3.96
C ASP A 564 -30.98 8.38 -4.40
N PRO A 565 -31.06 9.27 -5.40
CA PRO A 565 -32.33 9.80 -5.90
C PRO A 565 -33.24 8.71 -6.51
N ASN A 566 -32.68 7.57 -6.89
CA ASN A 566 -33.40 6.41 -7.41
C ASN A 566 -33.64 5.34 -6.34
N ALA A 567 -33.25 5.54 -5.08
CA ALA A 567 -33.57 4.58 -4.03
C ALA A 567 -35.09 4.44 -3.87
N VAL A 568 -35.58 3.21 -3.75
CA VAL A 568 -36.99 2.91 -3.50
C VAL A 568 -37.15 2.03 -2.27
N ALA A 569 -38.23 2.28 -1.52
CA ALA A 569 -38.68 1.41 -0.43
C ALA A 569 -39.76 0.44 -0.93
N ASP A 570 -40.23 -0.43 -0.03
CA ASP A 570 -41.39 -1.29 -0.30
C ASP A 570 -42.61 -0.48 -0.80
N GLY A 571 -43.20 -0.90 -1.92
CA GLY A 571 -44.27 -0.19 -2.64
C GLY A 571 -43.82 0.85 -3.68
N GLY A 572 -42.52 1.16 -3.80
CA GLY A 572 -41.96 2.10 -4.79
C GLY A 572 -41.44 1.44 -6.09
N GLN A 573 -41.45 0.11 -6.15
CA GLN A 573 -40.93 -0.69 -7.25
C GLN A 573 -41.76 -0.48 -8.51
N ARG A 574 -41.09 -0.36 -9.66
CA ARG A 574 -41.75 -0.15 -10.95
C ARG A 574 -40.81 -0.45 -12.12
N VAL A 575 -41.39 -0.64 -13.29
CA VAL A 575 -40.68 -0.71 -14.57
C VAL A 575 -41.29 0.31 -15.51
N GLU A 576 -40.47 1.19 -16.07
CA GLU A 576 -40.88 2.23 -17.00
C GLU A 576 -40.16 2.03 -18.34
N ARG A 577 -40.84 2.38 -19.43
CA ARG A 577 -40.29 2.34 -20.78
C ARG A 577 -40.41 3.70 -21.44
N THR A 578 -39.28 4.23 -21.89
CA THR A 578 -39.19 5.47 -22.68
C THR A 578 -38.43 5.17 -23.97
N GLY A 579 -39.17 4.99 -25.07
CA GLY A 579 -38.58 4.56 -26.35
C GLY A 579 -37.93 3.18 -26.23
N THR A 580 -36.63 3.11 -26.53
CA THR A 580 -35.80 1.90 -26.41
C THR A 580 -35.05 1.82 -25.07
N THR A 581 -35.40 2.65 -24.09
CA THR A 581 -34.87 2.57 -22.73
C THR A 581 -35.91 1.93 -21.82
N VAL A 582 -35.50 0.92 -21.05
CA VAL A 582 -36.28 0.29 -19.98
C VAL A 582 -35.57 0.54 -18.67
N GLU A 583 -36.27 1.15 -17.72
CA GLU A 583 -35.73 1.50 -16.42
C GLU A 583 -36.56 0.80 -15.33
N ALA A 584 -35.89 0.09 -14.42
CA ALA A 584 -36.52 -0.68 -13.37
C ALA A 584 -36.00 -0.22 -12.00
N TRP A 585 -36.92 0.12 -11.11
CA TRP A 585 -36.64 0.36 -9.70
C TRP A 585 -37.01 -0.90 -8.93
N MET A 586 -35.98 -1.57 -8.41
CA MET A 586 -36.06 -2.89 -7.82
C MET A 586 -35.59 -2.87 -6.37
N THR A 587 -36.37 -3.45 -5.48
CA THR A 587 -35.88 -3.75 -4.12
C THR A 587 -35.34 -5.16 -4.04
N VAL A 588 -34.28 -5.31 -3.26
CA VAL A 588 -33.73 -6.61 -2.87
C VAL A 588 -33.94 -6.81 -1.37
N MET A 589 -34.57 -7.91 -1.01
CA MET A 589 -34.82 -8.34 0.36
C MET A 589 -34.64 -9.86 0.41
N ARG A 590 -34.34 -10.42 1.58
CA ARG A 590 -34.20 -11.88 1.77
C ARG A 590 -35.24 -12.67 0.98
N SER A 591 -34.74 -13.55 0.13
CA SER A 591 -35.51 -14.48 -0.70
C SER A 591 -36.33 -13.86 -1.85
N GLN A 592 -36.22 -12.56 -2.12
CA GLN A 592 -37.06 -11.90 -3.13
C GLN A 592 -36.39 -10.71 -3.84
N PHE A 593 -36.50 -10.70 -5.17
CA PHE A 593 -36.42 -9.49 -5.99
C PHE A 593 -37.84 -8.96 -6.25
N MET A 594 -38.01 -7.64 -6.25
CA MET A 594 -39.27 -7.04 -6.67
C MET A 594 -38.99 -5.80 -7.53
N PRO A 595 -39.38 -5.78 -8.82
CA PRO A 595 -39.97 -6.90 -9.57
C PRO A 595 -38.98 -8.05 -9.77
N ASP A 596 -39.47 -9.28 -9.91
CA ASP A 596 -38.66 -10.47 -10.23
C ASP A 596 -38.62 -10.77 -11.73
N THR A 597 -39.37 -10.04 -12.56
CA THR A 597 -39.42 -10.25 -14.02
C THR A 597 -39.27 -8.94 -14.75
N LEU A 598 -38.33 -8.88 -15.70
CA LEU A 598 -38.09 -7.74 -16.58
C LEU A 598 -38.40 -8.14 -18.03
N HIS A 599 -39.29 -7.40 -18.69
CA HIS A 599 -39.61 -7.60 -20.10
C HIS A 599 -38.94 -6.53 -20.95
N VAL A 600 -38.02 -6.94 -21.83
CA VAL A 600 -37.24 -6.05 -22.69
C VAL A 600 -37.23 -6.57 -24.12
N THR A 601 -36.84 -5.71 -25.06
CA THR A 601 -36.66 -6.02 -26.47
C THR A 601 -35.17 -5.99 -26.79
N LYS A 602 -34.72 -6.84 -27.71
CA LYS A 602 -33.33 -6.89 -28.15
C LYS A 602 -32.90 -5.51 -28.66
N GLY A 603 -31.80 -4.99 -28.12
CA GLY A 603 -31.28 -3.65 -28.39
C GLY A 603 -31.78 -2.57 -27.43
N ASP A 604 -32.69 -2.89 -26.51
CA ASP A 604 -33.05 -1.95 -25.44
C ASP A 604 -31.84 -1.63 -24.56
N LYS A 605 -31.77 -0.36 -24.15
CA LYS A 605 -30.94 0.08 -23.04
C LYS A 605 -31.69 -0.23 -21.74
N VAL A 606 -31.14 -1.12 -20.93
CA VAL A 606 -31.74 -1.55 -19.66
C VAL A 606 -30.98 -0.88 -18.51
N ILE A 607 -31.73 -0.24 -17.62
CA ILE A 607 -31.23 0.40 -16.39
C ILE A 607 -31.97 -0.24 -15.22
N VAL A 608 -31.25 -0.77 -14.24
CA VAL A 608 -31.83 -1.36 -13.03
C VAL A 608 -31.27 -0.64 -11.80
N HIS A 609 -32.12 0.08 -11.09
CA HIS A 609 -31.81 0.67 -9.78
C HIS A 609 -32.19 -0.33 -8.70
N LEU A 610 -31.20 -0.83 -7.98
CA LEU A 610 -31.33 -1.83 -6.94
C LEU A 610 -31.23 -1.13 -5.59
N THR A 611 -32.19 -1.37 -4.69
CA THR A 611 -32.13 -0.90 -3.29
C THR A 611 -32.20 -2.10 -2.35
N ASN A 612 -31.14 -2.34 -1.57
CA ASN A 612 -31.17 -3.29 -0.46
C ASN A 612 -31.93 -2.68 0.70
N VAL A 613 -33.11 -3.21 0.97
CA VAL A 613 -34.01 -2.72 2.02
C VAL A 613 -33.86 -3.48 3.34
N GLU A 614 -32.82 -4.31 3.48
CA GLU A 614 -32.45 -4.95 4.74
C GLU A 614 -31.88 -3.93 5.74
N GLU A 615 -32.28 -4.07 7.00
CA GLU A 615 -31.73 -3.29 8.13
C GLU A 615 -30.81 -4.13 9.04
N THR A 616 -30.67 -5.43 8.74
CA THR A 616 -29.88 -6.35 9.56
C THR A 616 -28.41 -6.30 9.12
N PRO A 617 -27.44 -6.07 10.03
CA PRO A 617 -26.02 -6.19 9.69
C PRO A 617 -25.70 -7.55 9.05
N ASP A 618 -24.82 -7.56 8.05
CA ASP A 618 -24.38 -8.76 7.32
C ASP A 618 -25.47 -9.42 6.43
N ALA A 619 -26.65 -8.79 6.26
CA ALA A 619 -27.67 -9.22 5.31
C ALA A 619 -27.40 -8.70 3.88
N THR A 620 -26.20 -8.96 3.37
CA THR A 620 -25.77 -8.58 2.02
C THR A 620 -26.50 -9.44 0.96
N HIS A 621 -26.87 -8.81 -0.16
CA HIS A 621 -27.48 -9.46 -1.30
C HIS A 621 -26.60 -9.34 -2.54
N GLY A 622 -26.78 -10.25 -3.49
CA GLY A 622 -26.23 -10.13 -4.82
C GLY A 622 -27.30 -9.82 -5.86
N PHE A 623 -26.89 -9.29 -7.01
CA PHE A 623 -27.70 -9.24 -8.22
C PHE A 623 -26.82 -9.57 -9.43
N ALA A 624 -27.10 -10.69 -10.10
CA ALA A 624 -26.32 -11.13 -11.25
C ALA A 624 -27.20 -11.47 -12.46
N ILE A 625 -26.68 -11.13 -13.65
CA ILE A 625 -27.16 -11.61 -14.94
C ILE A 625 -25.95 -12.21 -15.67
N PRO A 626 -25.63 -13.50 -15.47
CA PRO A 626 -24.32 -14.06 -15.82
C PRO A 626 -23.88 -13.86 -17.27
N ARG A 627 -24.79 -14.07 -18.22
CA ARG A 627 -24.48 -13.98 -19.64
C ARG A 627 -24.36 -12.54 -20.15
N TYR A 628 -24.72 -11.57 -19.32
CA TYR A 628 -24.51 -10.15 -19.54
C TYR A 628 -23.29 -9.61 -18.79
N ASN A 629 -22.51 -10.48 -18.13
CA ASN A 629 -21.34 -10.09 -17.33
C ASN A 629 -21.67 -9.07 -16.22
N ILE A 630 -22.85 -9.24 -15.61
CA ILE A 630 -23.32 -8.40 -14.50
C ILE A 630 -23.25 -9.20 -13.21
N ASN A 631 -22.58 -8.64 -12.20
CA ASN A 631 -22.64 -9.08 -10.82
C ASN A 631 -22.43 -7.89 -9.87
N VAL A 632 -23.35 -7.68 -8.96
CA VAL A 632 -23.30 -6.63 -7.94
C VAL A 632 -23.46 -7.28 -6.57
N SER A 633 -22.65 -6.87 -5.59
CA SER A 633 -22.88 -7.15 -4.16
C SER A 633 -23.44 -5.88 -3.51
N LEU A 634 -24.51 -6.00 -2.74
CA LEU A 634 -25.28 -4.91 -2.13
C LEU A 634 -25.39 -5.13 -0.63
N ASP A 635 -24.68 -4.33 0.13
CA ASP A 635 -24.73 -4.33 1.60
C ASP A 635 -26.10 -3.82 2.10
N PRO A 636 -26.49 -4.15 3.35
CA PRO A 636 -27.74 -3.67 3.94
C PRO A 636 -27.86 -2.14 3.85
N GLY A 637 -28.95 -1.65 3.24
CA GLY A 637 -29.21 -0.23 3.02
C GLY A 637 -28.57 0.38 1.76
N GLU A 638 -27.75 -0.36 1.01
CA GLU A 638 -27.07 0.13 -0.19
C GLU A 638 -28.02 0.26 -1.40
N CYS A 639 -27.76 1.27 -2.23
CA CYS A 639 -28.37 1.44 -3.54
C CYS A 639 -27.30 1.40 -4.63
N ALA A 640 -27.56 0.69 -5.73
CA ALA A 640 -26.67 0.58 -6.88
C ALA A 640 -27.45 0.61 -8.18
N THR A 641 -26.86 1.16 -9.25
CA THR A 641 -27.48 1.15 -10.59
C THR A 641 -26.65 0.28 -11.53
N VAL A 642 -27.32 -0.56 -12.31
CA VAL A 642 -26.70 -1.34 -13.40
C VAL A 642 -27.28 -0.90 -14.74
N GLU A 643 -26.41 -0.60 -15.71
CA GLU A 643 -26.79 -0.21 -17.07
C GLU A 643 -26.14 -1.11 -18.11
N PHE A 644 -26.92 -1.63 -19.06
CA PHE A 644 -26.43 -2.47 -20.14
C PHE A 644 -27.37 -2.47 -21.36
N ILE A 645 -26.89 -2.99 -22.49
CA ILE A 645 -27.73 -3.21 -23.67
C ILE A 645 -28.19 -4.67 -23.69
N ALA A 646 -29.50 -4.91 -23.83
CA ALA A 646 -30.05 -6.25 -24.02
C ALA A 646 -29.78 -6.78 -25.43
N ASP A 647 -28.56 -7.24 -25.71
CA ASP A 647 -28.08 -7.53 -27.06
C ASP A 647 -28.35 -8.97 -27.58
N ALA A 648 -28.93 -9.84 -26.74
CA ALA A 648 -29.24 -11.22 -27.05
C ALA A 648 -30.70 -11.56 -26.74
N GLU A 649 -31.42 -12.17 -27.69
CA GLU A 649 -32.77 -12.70 -27.46
C GLU A 649 -32.70 -13.92 -26.53
N GLY A 650 -33.67 -14.05 -25.63
CA GLY A 650 -33.79 -15.22 -24.76
C GLY A 650 -34.35 -14.91 -23.38
N ALA A 651 -34.35 -15.94 -22.52
CA ALA A 651 -34.64 -15.81 -21.11
C ALA A 651 -33.33 -15.92 -20.32
N PHE A 652 -33.02 -14.88 -19.54
CA PHE A 652 -31.81 -14.79 -18.73
C PHE A 652 -32.22 -14.75 -17.27
N ALA A 653 -31.68 -15.68 -16.48
CA ALA A 653 -31.91 -15.68 -15.04
C ALA A 653 -31.22 -14.47 -14.40
N MET A 654 -31.97 -13.75 -13.58
CA MET A 654 -31.45 -12.86 -12.55
C MET A 654 -31.40 -13.68 -11.26
N TYR A 655 -30.32 -13.62 -10.49
CA TYR A 655 -30.25 -14.33 -9.21
C TYR A 655 -29.34 -13.62 -8.21
N CYS A 656 -29.58 -13.90 -6.92
CA CYS A 656 -28.72 -13.45 -5.84
C CYS A 656 -27.46 -14.31 -5.78
N THR A 657 -26.28 -13.68 -5.74
CA THR A 657 -24.98 -14.38 -5.63
C THR A 657 -24.51 -14.56 -4.18
N GLU A 658 -25.14 -13.84 -3.23
CA GLU A 658 -24.80 -13.87 -1.80
C GLU A 658 -25.76 -14.77 -1.02
N PHE A 659 -25.24 -15.65 -0.17
CA PHE A 659 -26.08 -16.57 0.62
C PHE A 659 -26.85 -15.81 1.72
N CYS A 660 -27.93 -15.16 1.34
CA CYS A 660 -28.65 -14.20 2.17
C CYS A 660 -29.78 -14.80 3.02
N SER A 661 -30.24 -16.02 2.69
CA SER A 661 -31.34 -16.68 3.39
C SER A 661 -31.37 -18.19 3.13
N ALA A 662 -32.19 -18.93 3.88
CA ALA A 662 -32.43 -20.35 3.63
C ALA A 662 -33.04 -20.63 2.24
N LEU A 663 -33.66 -19.61 1.62
CA LEU A 663 -34.24 -19.67 0.28
C LEU A 663 -33.39 -18.85 -0.73
N HIS A 664 -32.08 -18.78 -0.52
CA HIS A 664 -31.17 -18.06 -1.40
C HIS A 664 -31.19 -18.60 -2.83
N LEU A 665 -31.28 -19.93 -3.02
CA LEU A 665 -31.35 -20.53 -4.36
C LEU A 665 -32.64 -20.15 -5.10
N GLU A 666 -33.72 -19.91 -4.37
CA GLU A 666 -35.02 -19.48 -4.89
C GLU A 666 -35.11 -17.95 -5.09
N MET A 667 -34.15 -17.18 -4.59
CA MET A 667 -34.05 -15.74 -4.83
C MET A 667 -33.56 -15.47 -6.25
N GLN A 668 -34.48 -15.66 -7.20
CA GLN A 668 -34.24 -15.54 -8.63
C GLN A 668 -35.37 -14.77 -9.32
N GLY A 669 -35.08 -14.34 -10.53
CA GLY A 669 -35.97 -13.64 -11.43
C GLY A 669 -35.60 -13.88 -12.88
N TRP A 670 -36.34 -13.28 -13.81
CA TRP A 670 -36.13 -13.46 -15.24
C TRP A 670 -36.08 -12.14 -15.99
N MET A 671 -35.02 -11.93 -16.76
CA MET A 671 -35.03 -10.96 -17.85
C MET A 671 -35.42 -11.68 -19.15
N LEU A 672 -36.53 -11.27 -19.73
CA LEU A 672 -37.10 -11.82 -20.95
C LEU A 672 -36.86 -10.85 -22.09
N VAL A 673 -35.95 -11.20 -23.00
CA VAL A 673 -35.56 -10.38 -24.15
C VAL A 673 -36.28 -10.90 -25.40
N SER A 674 -37.27 -10.16 -25.89
CA SER A 674 -37.98 -10.47 -27.15
C SER A 674 -37.30 -9.83 -28.36
N VAL A 675 -37.69 -10.25 -29.56
CA VAL A 675 -37.37 -9.55 -30.82
C VAL A 675 -38.14 -8.26 -30.99
#